data_AF-A0A956JDN2-F1
#
_entry.id   AF-A0A956JDN2-F1
#
_cell.length_a   1.000
_cell.length_b   1.000
_cell.length_c   1.000
_cell.angle_alpha   90.00
_cell.angle_beta   90.00
_cell.angle_gamma   90.00
#
_symmetry.space_group_name_H-M   'P 1'
#
loop_
_entity.id
_entity.type
_entity.pdbx_description
1 polymer ?
#
loop_
_entity_poly.entity_id
_entity_poly.type
_entity_poly.pdbx_seq_one_letter_code
_entity_poly.pdbx_strand_id
1 'polypeptide(L)'
;MRPRSPSVLALALLLSIPACNCGHEDPAGSEGSAPTASAGGPAVRGDPGVLEVVERLGDQGAAMVVVRPEGWAAVRASLRPWLDAAPSLAGAAESLPRFASAMLSGSPEAMELGGWDPSRPVVASLGEVPYGGPPGAVTPLLPVREGWMPPVRHQLWVPAKDPAALVASLATTIGAKAWPELVEGREGARGLDLEDERAAVALLPEAEAVRVVVFQSGGGLVGDARLEHLRGRLDAEAAEPEATPALSLLAQPDGMAAGWVRPWRMRALAAWLGAMQVLEALHVVATDQRSVLLARGMQIVLGSELLMTDAGAELDDLAVSLVADEGMLRLRMAASLTPEGETIFAAGLDEAPELLVTKAEDAWLELALRLDARAALDATEPPPAFARAERLSEVAEALQDGGSLATLYVTMRHPMGMLRMLDGWAEREHLLVSLDPLPTSLQLVWQGMDRADPRGGMALQWPEKASTSSFDSLVDAAPASLSLRRLATEHDGRPVTLLSLGREPTDVFDPTKTHDDDALLELRMSLTKTATMLPASDPMTGLVRGDVAMRWEQRGKALVGELVWAPEGAPRGEAIEHAKVPLSARGSWRSPMGPKVDEAAAECLRQGGQVLSQGLSAATTMERDRLGLALAKVLVEAEPSLACAAKDEDTAAAAAGLRRMAVELTADVMMGAHQYEAALSMLSTQCELSKDEALCRRAKEQAALPRPKTPEIDWAMVCDPDYGMPAGDLVVRMDASGIAIDGASVSPSELGPRTEVVVAAAARAEDAFIDEIPPPPPPLGIGAPIPETKAVAELSLDASLTMEQVRPVLRALLDAGVTDVLLPVTGTRRSEGALPAKLVAEAPPPPPVGAPPSSPSVGVLGLMAPPTGEELARELAIFEVAKGTVTTRSTLRPEPQAHTAPSMSLLRDHMDGALVVYVIAADDSSWSEVAAVVGAACPQAAIVLAPHAP
;
A
#
# COMPACT_ATOMS: atom_id res chain seq x y z
N MET A 1 -1.17 9.13 7.12
CA MET A 1 0.13 8.79 7.76
C MET A 1 1.13 8.50 6.65
N ARG A 2 2.41 8.91 6.73
CA ARG A 2 3.41 8.56 5.68
C ARG A 2 3.84 7.09 5.87
N PRO A 3 3.87 6.23 4.82
CA PRO A 3 4.31 4.84 4.93
C PRO A 3 5.82 4.76 5.20
N ARG A 4 6.23 3.83 6.08
CA ARG A 4 7.62 3.72 6.60
C ARG A 4 8.58 2.86 5.76
N SER A 5 8.20 2.41 4.56
CA SER A 5 9.07 1.60 3.70
C SER A 5 9.01 2.02 2.22
N PRO A 6 9.73 3.08 1.82
CA PRO A 6 9.84 3.49 0.42
C PRO A 6 10.80 2.60 -0.40
N SER A 7 11.63 1.79 0.26
CA SER A 7 12.74 1.05 -0.34
C SER A 7 12.31 0.05 -1.43
N VAL A 8 11.21 -0.68 -1.20
CA VAL A 8 10.64 -1.63 -2.17
C VAL A 8 9.89 -0.89 -3.27
N LEU A 9 9.24 0.22 -2.94
CA LEU A 9 8.46 1.03 -3.86
C LEU A 9 9.33 1.71 -4.92
N ALA A 10 10.51 2.19 -4.54
CA ALA A 10 11.46 2.84 -5.46
C ALA A 10 11.99 1.87 -6.53
N LEU A 11 12.22 0.60 -6.18
CA LEU A 11 12.61 -0.42 -7.16
C LEU A 11 11.46 -0.75 -8.11
N ALA A 12 10.23 -0.87 -7.58
CA ALA A 12 9.04 -1.14 -8.40
C ALA A 12 8.70 0.02 -9.37
N LEU A 13 8.80 1.28 -8.93
CA LEU A 13 8.52 2.47 -9.75
C LEU A 13 9.50 2.65 -10.91
N LEU A 14 10.72 2.10 -10.81
CA LEU A 14 11.68 2.05 -11.92
C LEU A 14 11.38 0.94 -12.94
N LEU A 15 10.41 0.06 -12.66
CA LEU A 15 10.01 -1.05 -13.52
C LEU A 15 8.61 -0.86 -14.14
N SER A 16 7.83 0.11 -13.66
CA SER A 16 6.48 0.43 -14.15
C SER A 16 6.47 1.48 -15.29
N ILE A 17 7.53 1.50 -16.10
CA ILE A 17 7.65 2.29 -17.35
C ILE A 17 8.34 1.34 -18.34
N PRO A 18 7.65 0.87 -19.40
CA PRO A 18 6.95 1.73 -20.35
C PRO A 18 5.41 1.64 -20.29
N ALA A 19 4.76 2.78 -20.55
CA ALA A 19 3.35 2.85 -20.88
C ALA A 19 3.20 3.61 -22.20
N CYS A 20 2.58 2.98 -23.20
CA CYS A 20 2.13 3.60 -24.44
C CYS A 20 0.68 3.17 -24.69
N ASN A 21 -0.04 4.00 -25.45
CA ASN A 21 -1.50 4.08 -25.49
C ASN A 21 -2.02 3.65 -26.88
N CYS A 22 -3.31 3.32 -27.05
CA CYS A 22 -3.91 3.14 -28.40
C CYS A 22 -5.06 2.05 -28.58
N GLY A 23 -5.87 2.02 -29.68
CA GLY A 23 -7.09 1.18 -30.02
C GLY A 23 -7.61 1.40 -31.48
N HIS A 24 -8.84 1.17 -32.02
CA HIS A 24 -9.83 0.04 -32.06
C HIS A 24 -9.89 -0.58 -33.52
N GLU A 25 -10.59 -1.65 -33.98
CA GLU A 25 -11.71 -2.57 -33.59
C GLU A 25 -11.46 -4.02 -34.16
N ASP A 26 -12.43 -4.95 -34.06
CA ASP A 26 -12.39 -6.46 -34.15
C ASP A 26 -13.08 -7.03 -35.48
N PRO A 27 -13.39 -8.35 -35.76
CA PRO A 27 -13.04 -9.66 -35.15
C PRO A 27 -12.81 -10.94 -36.05
N ALA A 28 -12.35 -12.03 -35.40
CA ALA A 28 -12.79 -13.47 -35.46
C ALA A 28 -12.13 -14.59 -36.35
N GLY A 29 -11.69 -15.71 -35.69
CA GLY A 29 -12.01 -17.10 -36.18
C GLY A 29 -11.12 -18.35 -35.90
N SER A 30 -11.50 -19.19 -34.90
CA SER A 30 -11.50 -20.69 -34.85
C SER A 30 -10.29 -21.61 -34.44
N GLU A 31 -10.48 -22.28 -33.28
CA GLU A 31 -10.27 -23.71 -32.89
C GLU A 31 -9.07 -24.60 -33.35
N GLY A 32 -8.23 -25.01 -32.37
CA GLY A 32 -8.31 -26.38 -31.79
C GLY A 32 -7.22 -27.45 -32.08
N SER A 33 -6.63 -28.06 -31.03
CA SER A 33 -5.94 -29.37 -31.07
C SER A 33 -5.68 -30.02 -29.69
N ALA A 34 -5.31 -31.32 -29.68
CA ALA A 34 -5.40 -32.25 -28.53
C ALA A 34 -4.09 -32.44 -27.71
N PRO A 35 -4.15 -32.93 -26.43
CA PRO A 35 -3.01 -32.93 -25.51
C PRO A 35 -2.01 -34.08 -25.72
N THR A 36 -0.75 -33.84 -25.36
CA THR A 36 0.36 -34.82 -25.40
C THR A 36 0.93 -35.06 -23.99
N ALA A 37 1.42 -36.27 -23.72
CA ALA A 37 1.88 -36.67 -22.38
C ALA A 37 3.17 -35.96 -21.93
N SER A 38 3.25 -35.66 -20.63
CA SER A 38 4.42 -35.03 -20.01
C SER A 38 5.63 -35.97 -19.97
N ALA A 39 6.78 -35.47 -20.42
CA ALA A 39 8.10 -36.02 -20.17
C ALA A 39 8.92 -34.98 -19.38
N GLY A 40 9.80 -35.44 -18.49
CA GLY A 40 10.55 -34.56 -17.58
C GLY A 40 11.33 -33.47 -18.31
N GLY A 41 11.14 -32.22 -17.87
CA GLY A 41 11.73 -31.04 -18.50
C GLY A 41 13.26 -30.96 -18.34
N PRO A 42 13.97 -30.28 -19.26
CA PRO A 42 15.41 -30.06 -19.16
C PRO A 42 15.75 -29.06 -18.04
N ALA A 43 16.83 -29.34 -17.31
CA ALA A 43 17.28 -28.49 -16.20
C ALA A 43 17.69 -27.07 -16.65
N VAL A 44 17.45 -26.09 -15.77
CA VAL A 44 17.80 -24.67 -15.97
C VAL A 44 19.32 -24.51 -16.04
N ARG A 45 19.82 -23.78 -17.04
CA ARG A 45 21.25 -23.43 -17.15
C ARG A 45 21.56 -22.13 -16.41
N GLY A 46 21.46 -22.16 -15.09
CA GLY A 46 21.86 -21.08 -14.20
C GLY A 46 23.21 -21.32 -13.52
N ASP A 47 23.62 -20.36 -12.70
CA ASP A 47 24.59 -20.52 -11.62
C ASP A 47 24.06 -21.60 -10.64
N PRO A 48 24.72 -22.76 -10.53
CA PRO A 48 24.23 -23.86 -9.70
C PRO A 48 24.22 -23.50 -8.21
N GLY A 49 25.10 -22.60 -7.77
CA GLY A 49 25.13 -22.13 -6.38
C GLY A 49 23.99 -21.18 -6.05
N VAL A 50 23.45 -20.46 -7.04
CA VAL A 50 22.17 -19.74 -6.86
C VAL A 50 21.02 -20.73 -6.87
N LEU A 51 20.91 -21.60 -7.88
CA LEU A 51 19.77 -22.52 -8.03
C LEU A 51 19.58 -23.42 -6.80
N GLU A 52 20.65 -24.03 -6.28
CA GLU A 52 20.60 -24.83 -5.04
C GLU A 52 20.07 -24.02 -3.85
N VAL A 53 20.39 -22.72 -3.77
CA VAL A 53 19.90 -21.83 -2.71
C VAL A 53 18.46 -21.38 -2.96
N VAL A 54 18.03 -21.19 -4.21
CA VAL A 54 16.60 -20.97 -4.53
C VAL A 54 15.78 -22.20 -4.12
N GLU A 55 16.25 -23.41 -4.44
CA GLU A 55 15.62 -24.68 -4.04
C GLU A 55 15.52 -24.81 -2.51
N ARG A 56 16.60 -24.50 -1.77
CA ARG A 56 16.64 -24.53 -0.29
C ARG A 56 15.74 -23.47 0.37
N LEU A 57 15.59 -22.29 -0.23
CA LEU A 57 14.70 -21.23 0.27
C LEU A 57 13.23 -21.47 -0.12
N GLY A 58 13.02 -22.12 -1.27
CA GLY A 58 11.73 -22.49 -1.81
C GLY A 58 10.90 -21.33 -2.34
N ASP A 59 9.66 -21.64 -2.68
CA ASP A 59 8.79 -20.73 -3.41
C ASP A 59 8.01 -19.72 -2.55
N GLN A 60 8.15 -19.75 -1.22
CA GLN A 60 7.19 -19.11 -0.30
C GLN A 60 7.21 -17.56 -0.27
N GLY A 61 8.28 -16.90 -0.77
CA GLY A 61 8.47 -15.45 -0.65
C GLY A 61 7.80 -14.63 -1.75
N ALA A 62 7.28 -13.44 -1.42
CA ALA A 62 6.78 -12.46 -2.39
C ALA A 62 7.85 -11.98 -3.39
N ALA A 63 9.12 -11.98 -2.97
CA ALA A 63 10.25 -11.73 -3.85
C ALA A 63 11.49 -12.54 -3.42
N MET A 64 12.44 -12.69 -4.33
CA MET A 64 13.80 -13.16 -4.06
C MET A 64 14.81 -12.17 -4.63
N VAL A 65 15.94 -11.98 -3.95
CA VAL A 65 17.03 -11.07 -4.36
C VAL A 65 18.37 -11.79 -4.27
N VAL A 66 19.15 -11.73 -5.34
CA VAL A 66 20.53 -12.24 -5.43
C VAL A 66 21.47 -11.04 -5.50
N VAL A 67 22.56 -11.04 -4.70
CA VAL A 67 23.60 -10.00 -4.74
C VAL A 67 24.98 -10.67 -4.76
N ARG A 68 25.80 -10.37 -5.77
CA ARG A 68 27.18 -10.85 -5.93
C ARG A 68 28.16 -9.73 -5.53
N PRO A 69 28.82 -9.81 -4.36
CA PRO A 69 29.61 -8.70 -3.82
C PRO A 69 30.77 -8.24 -4.71
N GLU A 70 31.41 -9.15 -5.44
CA GLU A 70 32.56 -8.84 -6.31
C GLU A 70 32.23 -7.81 -7.39
N GLY A 71 31.03 -7.89 -8.00
CA GLY A 71 30.57 -6.93 -9.01
C GLY A 71 30.25 -5.54 -8.44
N TRP A 72 30.03 -5.41 -7.13
CA TRP A 72 29.55 -4.16 -6.53
C TRP A 72 30.56 -3.01 -6.61
N ALA A 73 31.85 -3.30 -6.73
CA ALA A 73 32.88 -2.29 -7.01
C ALA A 73 32.71 -1.68 -8.42
N ALA A 74 32.37 -2.50 -9.42
CA ALA A 74 32.07 -2.05 -10.78
C ALA A 74 30.74 -1.29 -10.85
N VAL A 75 29.68 -1.80 -10.20
CA VAL A 75 28.41 -1.07 -10.00
C VAL A 75 28.68 0.34 -9.51
N ARG A 76 29.44 0.46 -8.41
CA ARG A 76 29.69 1.75 -7.78
C ARG A 76 30.49 2.68 -8.70
N ALA A 77 31.47 2.17 -9.45
CA ALA A 77 32.20 2.99 -10.42
C ALA A 77 31.27 3.60 -11.48
N SER A 78 30.36 2.81 -12.05
CA SER A 78 29.40 3.26 -13.07
C SER A 78 28.27 4.12 -12.50
N LEU A 79 27.77 3.81 -11.29
CA LEU A 79 26.69 4.59 -10.63
C LEU A 79 27.19 5.82 -9.87
N ARG A 80 28.50 5.99 -9.65
CA ARG A 80 29.08 7.14 -8.93
C ARG A 80 28.56 8.50 -9.47
N PRO A 81 28.55 8.76 -10.79
CA PRO A 81 28.07 10.04 -11.32
C PRO A 81 26.57 10.28 -11.04
N TRP A 82 25.77 9.21 -11.06
CA TRP A 82 24.33 9.25 -10.76
C TRP A 82 24.07 9.59 -9.29
N LEU A 83 24.78 8.93 -8.38
CA LEU A 83 24.63 9.16 -6.94
C LEU A 83 25.15 10.54 -6.51
N ASP A 84 26.31 10.97 -7.02
CA ASP A 84 26.94 12.24 -6.63
C ASP A 84 26.15 13.48 -7.14
N ALA A 85 25.34 13.35 -8.20
CA ALA A 85 24.56 14.47 -8.77
C ALA A 85 23.03 14.39 -8.56
N ALA A 86 22.51 13.33 -7.91
CA ALA A 86 21.11 13.21 -7.52
C ALA A 86 20.92 13.18 -5.99
N PRO A 87 21.11 14.31 -5.27
CA PRO A 87 21.02 14.35 -3.80
C PRO A 87 19.63 13.98 -3.25
N SER A 88 18.57 14.03 -4.05
CA SER A 88 17.25 13.48 -3.70
C SER A 88 17.24 11.94 -3.63
N LEU A 89 18.03 11.26 -4.47
CA LEU A 89 18.27 9.82 -4.36
C LEU A 89 19.18 9.49 -3.17
N ALA A 90 20.08 10.39 -2.78
CA ALA A 90 20.81 10.27 -1.52
C ALA A 90 19.87 10.36 -0.30
N GLY A 91 18.90 11.29 -0.31
CA GLY A 91 17.82 11.33 0.70
C GLY A 91 16.94 10.07 0.70
N ALA A 92 16.66 9.49 -0.47
CA ALA A 92 16.04 8.17 -0.54
C ALA A 92 16.95 7.06 0.05
N ALA A 93 18.27 7.16 -0.12
CA ALA A 93 19.26 6.25 0.48
C ALA A 93 19.43 6.39 2.00
N GLU A 94 18.98 7.49 2.62
CA GLU A 94 18.81 7.60 4.08
C GLU A 94 17.61 6.77 4.58
N SER A 95 16.60 6.55 3.71
CA SER A 95 15.43 5.71 3.98
C SER A 95 15.58 4.24 3.50
N LEU A 96 16.74 3.89 2.94
CA LEU A 96 17.16 2.50 2.77
C LEU A 96 17.72 1.96 4.10
N PRO A 97 17.60 0.65 4.38
CA PRO A 97 18.28 0.03 5.52
C PRO A 97 19.77 0.37 5.52
N ARG A 98 20.36 0.60 6.71
CA ARG A 98 21.77 1.04 6.85
C ARG A 98 22.77 0.18 6.06
N PHE A 99 22.50 -1.12 5.91
CA PHE A 99 23.27 -2.02 5.06
C PHE A 99 23.29 -1.60 3.57
N ALA A 100 22.12 -1.36 2.97
CA ALA A 100 22.01 -0.90 1.58
C ALA A 100 22.59 0.52 1.41
N SER A 101 22.40 1.38 2.42
CA SER A 101 23.01 2.71 2.45
C SER A 101 24.55 2.64 2.52
N ALA A 102 25.13 1.74 3.32
CA ALA A 102 26.58 1.49 3.40
C ALA A 102 27.16 0.89 2.10
N MET A 103 26.44 -0.05 1.49
CA MET A 103 26.75 -0.62 0.18
C MET A 103 26.87 0.49 -0.88
N LEU A 104 25.92 1.43 -0.93
CA LEU A 104 25.94 2.56 -1.89
C LEU A 104 27.01 3.60 -1.55
N SER A 105 27.08 4.05 -0.28
CA SER A 105 27.83 5.26 0.14
C SER A 105 29.36 5.16 0.10
N GLY A 106 29.95 3.96 -0.01
CA GLY A 106 31.31 3.86 -0.55
C GLY A 106 32.25 2.81 0.04
N SER A 107 31.93 2.15 1.16
CA SER A 107 32.89 1.29 1.85
C SER A 107 32.33 -0.09 2.20
N PRO A 108 32.65 -1.14 1.42
CA PRO A 108 32.48 -2.53 1.84
C PRO A 108 33.46 -2.87 2.99
N GLU A 109 34.60 -2.18 3.04
CA GLU A 109 35.61 -2.26 4.10
C GLU A 109 35.06 -1.86 5.48
N ALA A 110 33.94 -1.11 5.53
CA ALA A 110 33.24 -0.78 6.77
C ALA A 110 32.43 -1.95 7.38
N MET A 111 32.33 -3.09 6.69
CA MET A 111 31.74 -4.33 7.21
C MET A 111 32.67 -5.52 6.98
N GLU A 112 33.77 -5.56 7.75
CA GLU A 112 34.58 -6.78 7.95
C GLU A 112 33.78 -7.84 8.73
N LEU A 113 32.84 -8.51 8.05
CA LEU A 113 32.16 -9.69 8.56
C LEU A 113 33.15 -10.86 8.55
N GLY A 114 33.65 -11.24 9.73
CA GLY A 114 34.53 -12.39 9.92
C GLY A 114 33.87 -13.66 9.38
N GLY A 115 34.63 -14.49 8.68
CA GLY A 115 34.12 -15.74 8.10
C GLY A 115 33.21 -15.59 6.86
N TRP A 116 32.85 -14.37 6.43
CA TRP A 116 32.07 -14.14 5.22
C TRP A 116 32.82 -14.59 3.95
N ASP A 117 32.07 -15.06 2.95
CA ASP A 117 32.58 -15.37 1.62
C ASP A 117 32.04 -14.41 0.55
N PRO A 118 32.71 -13.27 0.29
CA PRO A 118 32.25 -12.32 -0.73
C PRO A 118 32.37 -12.84 -2.17
N SER A 119 33.00 -14.00 -2.40
CA SER A 119 33.14 -14.61 -3.74
C SER A 119 31.92 -15.43 -4.18
N ARG A 120 30.89 -15.52 -3.34
CA ARG A 120 29.62 -16.20 -3.63
C ARG A 120 28.43 -15.26 -3.44
N PRO A 121 27.31 -15.49 -4.13
CA PRO A 121 26.10 -14.68 -3.98
C PRO A 121 25.52 -14.77 -2.58
N VAL A 122 25.08 -13.63 -2.05
CA VAL A 122 24.05 -13.58 -1.00
C VAL A 122 22.70 -13.72 -1.69
N VAL A 123 21.82 -14.59 -1.18
CA VAL A 123 20.46 -14.76 -1.70
C VAL A 123 19.45 -14.50 -0.57
N ALA A 124 18.40 -13.72 -0.83
CA ALA A 124 17.39 -13.38 0.15
C ALA A 124 15.98 -13.66 -0.38
N SER A 125 15.19 -14.46 0.34
CA SER A 125 13.75 -14.64 0.15
C SER A 125 13.00 -13.69 1.09
N LEU A 126 12.09 -12.90 0.54
CA LEU A 126 11.44 -11.78 1.22
C LEU A 126 9.92 -11.94 1.21
N GLY A 127 9.27 -11.60 2.33
CA GLY A 127 7.81 -11.55 2.41
C GLY A 127 7.14 -12.93 2.49
N GLU A 128 7.77 -13.93 3.12
CA GLU A 128 7.18 -15.27 3.25
C GLU A 128 6.07 -15.28 4.32
N VAL A 129 4.85 -15.48 3.85
CA VAL A 129 3.65 -15.69 4.66
C VAL A 129 3.22 -17.17 4.61
N PRO A 130 2.60 -17.72 5.66
CA PRO A 130 2.32 -19.16 5.75
C PRO A 130 1.21 -19.68 4.82
N TYR A 131 0.59 -18.81 4.02
CA TYR A 131 -0.50 -19.15 3.10
C TYR A 131 -0.30 -18.47 1.74
N GLY A 132 -0.68 -19.14 0.66
CA GLY A 132 -0.59 -18.64 -0.73
C GLY A 132 -1.74 -19.12 -1.61
N GLY A 133 -2.91 -19.36 -1.02
CA GLY A 133 -4.08 -19.93 -1.70
C GLY A 133 -4.79 -18.96 -2.68
N PRO A 134 -5.92 -19.39 -3.27
CA PRO A 134 -6.69 -18.61 -4.24
C PRO A 134 -7.26 -17.29 -3.64
N PRO A 135 -7.77 -16.36 -4.47
CA PRO A 135 -8.32 -15.10 -4.00
C PRO A 135 -9.45 -15.28 -2.98
N GLY A 136 -9.30 -14.67 -1.80
CA GLY A 136 -10.24 -14.80 -0.68
C GLY A 136 -9.91 -15.95 0.29
N ALA A 137 -8.78 -16.64 0.10
CA ALA A 137 -8.32 -17.73 0.98
C ALA A 137 -7.34 -17.31 2.07
N VAL A 138 -6.73 -16.13 2.01
CA VAL A 138 -5.67 -15.71 2.95
C VAL A 138 -6.27 -15.05 4.19
N THR A 139 -7.03 -13.95 4.00
CA THR A 139 -7.74 -13.20 5.04
C THR A 139 -8.47 -14.06 6.09
N PRO A 140 -9.17 -15.16 5.72
CA PRO A 140 -9.95 -15.96 6.66
C PRO A 140 -9.14 -17.00 7.46
N LEU A 141 -7.87 -17.20 7.08
CA LEU A 141 -6.90 -18.03 7.79
C LEU A 141 -6.00 -17.21 8.73
N LEU A 142 -6.20 -15.89 8.80
CA LEU A 142 -5.49 -14.99 9.72
C LEU A 142 -6.13 -15.07 11.12
N PRO A 143 -5.37 -15.36 12.20
CA PRO A 143 -5.89 -15.53 13.56
C PRO A 143 -6.17 -14.19 14.28
N VAL A 144 -6.64 -13.18 13.54
CA VAL A 144 -6.86 -11.79 13.97
C VAL A 144 -7.65 -11.68 15.27
N ARG A 145 -8.64 -12.57 15.47
CA ARG A 145 -9.55 -12.57 16.63
C ARG A 145 -8.96 -13.26 17.86
N GLU A 146 -7.95 -14.11 17.69
CA GLU A 146 -7.09 -14.59 18.78
C GLU A 146 -6.07 -13.51 19.21
N GLY A 147 -6.15 -12.31 18.62
CA GLY A 147 -5.34 -11.13 18.93
C GLY A 147 -3.96 -11.13 18.30
N TRP A 148 -3.60 -12.18 17.54
CA TRP A 148 -2.25 -12.39 17.01
C TRP A 148 -2.18 -12.60 15.50
N MET A 149 -0.96 -12.48 14.97
CA MET A 149 -0.64 -12.70 13.56
C MET A 149 0.66 -13.49 13.41
N PRO A 150 0.71 -14.55 12.59
CA PRO A 150 1.94 -15.33 12.37
C PRO A 150 2.94 -14.47 11.58
N PRO A 151 4.17 -14.21 12.06
CA PRO A 151 5.11 -13.24 11.47
C PRO A 151 5.36 -13.42 9.98
N VAL A 152 5.68 -12.32 9.28
CA VAL A 152 6.35 -12.45 7.98
C VAL A 152 7.75 -12.99 8.23
N ARG A 153 8.07 -14.11 7.58
CA ARG A 153 9.43 -14.66 7.56
C ARG A 153 10.16 -14.05 6.37
N HIS A 154 11.37 -13.60 6.60
CA HIS A 154 12.36 -13.29 5.55
C HIS A 154 13.57 -14.19 5.82
N GLN A 155 14.20 -14.71 4.78
CA GLN A 155 15.36 -15.59 4.90
C GLN A 155 16.49 -15.05 4.04
N LEU A 156 17.70 -14.97 4.59
CA LEU A 156 18.91 -14.60 3.85
C LEU A 156 19.94 -15.71 3.99
N TRP A 157 20.46 -16.18 2.86
CA TRP A 157 21.54 -17.15 2.77
C TRP A 157 22.84 -16.39 2.52
N VAL A 158 23.66 -16.25 3.56
CA VAL A 158 24.93 -15.50 3.50
C VAL A 158 26.08 -16.51 3.42
N PRO A 159 26.82 -16.61 2.30
CA PRO A 159 27.86 -17.62 2.13
C PRO A 159 29.06 -17.36 3.04
N ALA A 160 29.71 -18.43 3.50
CA ALA A 160 30.72 -18.40 4.55
C ALA A 160 31.92 -19.30 4.25
N LYS A 161 33.10 -18.82 4.62
CA LYS A 161 34.35 -19.60 4.75
C LYS A 161 34.51 -20.16 6.17
N ASP A 162 33.90 -19.48 7.14
CA ASP A 162 33.73 -19.94 8.53
C ASP A 162 32.34 -19.51 9.02
N PRO A 163 31.34 -20.41 9.00
CA PRO A 163 29.99 -20.14 9.49
C PRO A 163 29.95 -19.69 10.96
N ALA A 164 30.85 -20.18 11.82
CA ALA A 164 30.85 -19.85 13.24
C ALA A 164 31.37 -18.44 13.50
N ALA A 165 32.43 -18.03 12.79
CA ALA A 165 32.89 -16.65 12.76
C ALA A 165 31.81 -15.71 12.18
N LEU A 166 31.11 -16.13 11.12
CA LEU A 166 30.07 -15.31 10.50
C LEU A 166 28.84 -15.13 11.40
N VAL A 167 28.39 -16.16 12.11
CA VAL A 167 27.35 -16.02 13.15
C VAL A 167 27.80 -15.04 14.24
N ALA A 168 29.06 -15.10 14.68
CA ALA A 168 29.58 -14.19 15.71
C ALA A 168 29.66 -12.73 15.23
N SER A 169 30.15 -12.50 14.01
CA SER A 169 30.19 -11.16 13.40
C SER A 169 28.79 -10.61 13.15
N LEU A 170 27.87 -11.38 12.56
CA LEU A 170 26.49 -10.94 12.33
C LEU A 170 25.76 -10.60 13.63
N ALA A 171 25.88 -11.44 14.67
CA ALA A 171 25.29 -11.13 15.99
C ALA A 171 25.85 -9.80 16.57
N THR A 172 27.15 -9.55 16.39
CA THR A 172 27.80 -8.31 16.84
C THR A 172 27.34 -7.09 16.03
N THR A 173 27.23 -7.22 14.71
CA THR A 173 26.82 -6.13 13.80
C THR A 173 25.34 -5.77 13.95
N ILE A 174 24.47 -6.76 14.22
CA ILE A 174 23.04 -6.53 14.46
C ILE A 174 22.82 -5.81 15.81
N GLY A 175 23.68 -6.06 16.81
CA GLY A 175 23.64 -5.36 18.10
C GLY A 175 22.42 -5.65 18.99
N ALA A 176 21.62 -6.66 18.63
CA ALA A 176 20.38 -7.03 19.29
C ALA A 176 20.60 -7.78 20.62
N LYS A 177 19.52 -7.86 21.42
CA LYS A 177 19.46 -8.63 22.66
C LYS A 177 19.50 -10.12 22.33
N ALA A 178 20.34 -10.89 23.03
CA ALA A 178 20.40 -12.34 22.84
C ALA A 178 19.11 -13.03 23.33
N TRP A 179 18.56 -13.92 22.49
CA TRP A 179 17.38 -14.74 22.78
C TRP A 179 17.70 -16.21 22.43
N PRO A 180 18.53 -16.90 23.23
CA PRO A 180 19.05 -18.24 22.90
C PRO A 180 17.95 -19.31 22.77
N GLU A 181 16.84 -19.16 23.48
CA GLU A 181 15.70 -20.06 23.47
C GLU A 181 15.10 -20.22 22.06
N LEU A 182 15.14 -19.17 21.23
CA LEU A 182 14.65 -19.17 19.84
C LEU A 182 15.38 -20.21 18.97
N VAL A 183 16.63 -20.56 19.30
CA VAL A 183 17.46 -21.52 18.56
C VAL A 183 17.87 -22.73 19.41
N GLU A 184 17.23 -22.93 20.57
CA GLU A 184 17.55 -24.04 21.46
C GLU A 184 17.45 -25.39 20.73
N GLY A 185 18.50 -26.20 20.87
CA GLY A 185 18.69 -27.47 20.16
C GLY A 185 19.60 -27.39 18.93
N ARG A 186 19.97 -26.18 18.46
CA ARG A 186 20.82 -25.97 17.28
C ARG A 186 22.25 -25.58 17.71
N GLU A 187 23.23 -26.41 17.36
CA GLU A 187 24.64 -26.12 17.65
C GLU A 187 25.13 -24.89 16.86
N GLY A 188 25.99 -24.08 17.48
CA GLY A 188 26.56 -22.85 16.89
C GLY A 188 25.59 -21.68 16.71
N ALA A 189 24.29 -21.92 16.59
CA ALA A 189 23.26 -20.92 16.28
C ALA A 189 23.13 -19.79 17.33
N ARG A 190 22.55 -18.65 16.91
CA ARG A 190 22.20 -17.52 17.80
C ARG A 190 20.80 -17.00 17.49
N GLY A 191 19.93 -16.96 18.50
CA GLY A 191 18.68 -16.22 18.46
C GLY A 191 18.86 -14.83 19.04
N LEU A 192 18.14 -13.85 18.50
CA LEU A 192 18.19 -12.44 18.86
C LEU A 192 16.77 -11.85 18.86
N ASP A 193 16.47 -10.93 19.78
CA ASP A 193 15.22 -10.13 19.78
C ASP A 193 15.55 -8.65 19.53
N LEU A 194 14.91 -8.06 18.52
CA LEU A 194 14.97 -6.65 18.16
C LEU A 194 13.76 -5.96 18.79
N GLU A 195 13.85 -5.69 20.10
CA GLU A 195 12.73 -5.20 20.91
C GLU A 195 12.13 -3.88 20.35
N ASP A 196 12.99 -2.96 19.88
CA ASP A 196 12.59 -1.67 19.29
C ASP A 196 11.90 -1.81 17.92
N GLU A 197 12.27 -2.82 17.13
CA GLU A 197 11.76 -3.03 15.75
C GLU A 197 10.61 -4.06 15.69
N ARG A 198 10.23 -4.64 16.83
CA ARG A 198 9.27 -5.76 16.91
C ARG A 198 9.66 -6.92 15.97
N ALA A 199 10.93 -7.32 15.96
CA ALA A 199 11.42 -8.40 15.11
C ALA A 199 12.27 -9.40 15.89
N ALA A 200 12.38 -10.63 15.39
CA ALA A 200 13.25 -11.66 15.94
C ALA A 200 14.17 -12.20 14.83
N VAL A 201 15.42 -12.51 15.16
CA VAL A 201 16.41 -13.02 14.19
C VAL A 201 17.03 -14.30 14.70
N ALA A 202 17.05 -15.34 13.87
CA ALA A 202 17.84 -16.55 14.09
C ALA A 202 18.99 -16.61 13.07
N LEU A 203 20.21 -16.68 13.59
CA LEU A 203 21.44 -16.94 12.83
C LEU A 203 21.73 -18.43 12.93
N LEU A 204 21.52 -19.15 11.83
CA LEU A 204 21.67 -20.60 11.74
C LEU A 204 22.94 -20.93 10.94
N PRO A 205 23.97 -21.56 11.53
CA PRO A 205 25.14 -21.99 10.77
C PRO A 205 24.78 -23.18 9.87
N GLU A 206 25.12 -23.06 8.59
CA GLU A 206 24.95 -24.07 7.55
C GLU A 206 26.35 -24.49 7.07
N ALA A 207 26.48 -25.59 6.32
CA ALA A 207 27.80 -26.19 6.02
C ALA A 207 28.83 -25.23 5.37
N GLU A 208 28.37 -24.30 4.52
CA GLU A 208 29.20 -23.30 3.85
C GLU A 208 28.56 -21.89 3.86
N ALA A 209 27.65 -21.63 4.80
CA ALA A 209 26.84 -20.41 4.85
C ALA A 209 26.31 -20.14 6.26
N VAL A 210 25.63 -19.00 6.44
CA VAL A 210 24.75 -18.73 7.57
C VAL A 210 23.38 -18.38 7.00
N ARG A 211 22.35 -19.15 7.38
CA ARG A 211 20.95 -18.84 7.11
C ARG A 211 20.43 -17.92 8.20
N VAL A 212 20.16 -16.68 7.82
CA VAL A 212 19.58 -15.64 8.66
C VAL A 212 18.06 -15.66 8.47
N VAL A 213 17.31 -16.10 9.46
CA VAL A 213 15.85 -16.07 9.45
C VAL A 213 15.38 -14.86 10.26
N VAL A 214 14.73 -13.90 9.61
CA VAL A 214 14.15 -12.71 10.25
C VAL A 214 12.64 -12.87 10.30
N PHE A 215 12.08 -12.86 11.51
CA PHE A 215 10.65 -12.81 11.74
C PHE A 215 10.26 -11.36 12.08
N GLN A 216 9.68 -10.66 11.12
CA GLN A 216 9.03 -9.37 11.36
C GLN A 216 7.71 -9.68 12.07
N SER A 217 7.62 -9.34 13.36
CA SER A 217 6.56 -9.91 14.20
C SER A 217 5.17 -9.43 13.80
N GLY A 218 4.22 -10.35 13.90
CA GLY A 218 2.85 -9.95 14.14
C GLY A 218 2.64 -9.64 15.63
N GLY A 219 1.67 -8.78 15.92
CA GLY A 219 1.25 -8.55 17.30
C GLY A 219 0.67 -9.79 17.98
N GLY A 220 0.31 -9.66 19.27
CA GLY A 220 -0.52 -10.63 19.99
C GLY A 220 0.23 -11.70 20.77
N LEU A 221 1.03 -12.54 20.10
CA LEU A 221 1.75 -13.62 20.81
C LEU A 221 2.85 -13.06 21.71
N VAL A 222 2.84 -13.50 22.97
CA VAL A 222 3.83 -13.16 24.00
C VAL A 222 4.34 -14.43 24.69
N GLY A 223 5.54 -14.34 25.29
CA GLY A 223 6.13 -15.44 26.04
C GLY A 223 6.31 -16.73 25.22
N ASP A 224 6.07 -17.87 25.87
CA ASP A 224 6.35 -19.20 25.32
C ASP A 224 5.57 -19.51 24.04
N ALA A 225 4.34 -18.99 23.89
CA ALA A 225 3.55 -19.17 22.66
C ALA A 225 4.16 -18.44 21.45
N ARG A 226 4.74 -17.24 21.65
CA ARG A 226 5.53 -16.54 20.61
C ARG A 226 6.74 -17.40 20.24
N LEU A 227 7.45 -17.90 21.24
CA LEU A 227 8.67 -18.68 21.08
C LEU A 227 8.42 -20.00 20.32
N GLU A 228 7.40 -20.77 20.70
CA GLU A 228 7.05 -22.05 20.07
C GLU A 228 6.67 -21.85 18.59
N HIS A 229 5.82 -20.85 18.30
CA HIS A 229 5.43 -20.53 16.92
C HIS A 229 6.63 -20.11 16.05
N LEU A 230 7.55 -19.30 16.59
CA LEU A 230 8.78 -18.90 15.89
C LEU A 230 9.70 -20.11 15.63
N ARG A 231 9.93 -20.95 16.65
CA ARG A 231 10.75 -22.17 16.55
C ARG A 231 10.22 -23.14 15.50
N GLY A 232 8.91 -23.38 15.50
CA GLY A 232 8.24 -24.24 14.51
C GLY A 232 8.36 -23.73 13.06
N ARG A 233 8.58 -22.43 12.85
CA ARG A 233 8.74 -21.82 11.52
C ARG A 233 10.19 -21.58 11.08
N LEU A 234 11.19 -21.98 11.87
CA LEU A 234 12.59 -21.91 11.45
C LEU A 234 12.90 -22.83 10.26
N ASP A 235 12.30 -24.02 10.21
CA ASP A 235 12.51 -25.00 9.13
C ASP A 235 11.20 -25.37 8.40
N ALA A 236 10.21 -24.47 8.37
CA ALA A 236 8.99 -24.71 7.60
C ALA A 236 9.32 -24.93 6.11
N GLU A 237 8.79 -26.03 5.56
CA GLU A 237 9.26 -26.71 4.36
C GLU A 237 9.31 -25.80 3.12
N ALA A 238 10.42 -25.91 2.39
CA ALA A 238 10.60 -25.27 1.09
C ALA A 238 9.83 -26.06 0.02
N ALA A 239 8.80 -25.43 -0.56
CA ALA A 239 8.22 -25.92 -1.80
C ALA A 239 9.20 -25.66 -2.95
N GLU A 240 9.46 -26.67 -3.80
CA GLU A 240 10.35 -26.53 -4.96
C GLU A 240 9.87 -25.38 -5.87
N PRO A 241 10.76 -24.47 -6.30
CA PRO A 241 10.39 -23.36 -7.19
C PRO A 241 10.08 -23.87 -8.61
N GLU A 242 8.94 -23.48 -9.16
CA GLU A 242 8.59 -23.83 -10.54
C GLU A 242 9.55 -23.11 -11.53
N ALA A 243 10.06 -23.82 -12.55
CA ALA A 243 11.18 -23.37 -13.36
C ALA A 243 10.78 -22.35 -14.46
N THR A 244 10.66 -21.07 -14.10
CA THR A 244 10.21 -20.00 -14.99
C THR A 244 11.34 -19.32 -15.79
N PRO A 245 11.03 -18.63 -16.92
CA PRO A 245 11.91 -17.69 -17.59
C PRO A 245 12.51 -16.61 -16.65
N ALA A 246 11.71 -16.07 -15.72
CA ALA A 246 12.18 -15.08 -14.74
C ALA A 246 13.23 -15.69 -13.78
N LEU A 247 12.96 -16.86 -13.19
CA LEU A 247 13.94 -17.58 -12.38
C LEU A 247 15.22 -17.90 -13.16
N SER A 248 15.09 -18.20 -14.46
CA SER A 248 16.23 -18.42 -15.36
C SER A 248 17.08 -17.15 -15.61
N LEU A 249 16.52 -15.95 -15.44
CA LEU A 249 17.27 -14.69 -15.43
C LEU A 249 17.91 -14.41 -14.06
N LEU A 250 17.17 -14.63 -12.95
CA LEU A 250 17.69 -14.49 -11.59
C LEU A 250 18.96 -15.33 -11.37
N ALA A 251 18.97 -16.55 -11.91
CA ALA A 251 20.07 -17.48 -11.80
C ALA A 251 21.27 -17.19 -12.73
N GLN A 252 21.27 -16.12 -13.54
CA GLN A 252 22.42 -15.84 -14.42
C GLN A 252 23.67 -15.46 -13.61
N PRO A 253 24.87 -15.99 -13.95
CA PRO A 253 26.10 -15.79 -13.17
C PRO A 253 26.70 -14.38 -13.28
N ASP A 254 26.40 -13.63 -14.34
CA ASP A 254 26.93 -12.28 -14.60
C ASP A 254 26.08 -11.15 -13.96
N GLY A 255 24.89 -11.46 -13.46
CA GLY A 255 24.08 -10.53 -12.68
C GLY A 255 24.74 -10.16 -11.34
N MET A 256 25.15 -8.91 -11.17
CA MET A 256 25.78 -8.45 -9.92
C MET A 256 24.73 -8.24 -8.81
N ALA A 257 23.53 -7.83 -9.20
CA ALA A 257 22.35 -7.83 -8.36
C ALA A 257 21.14 -8.19 -9.23
N ALA A 258 20.31 -9.13 -8.79
CA ALA A 258 19.11 -9.53 -9.49
C ALA A 258 17.94 -9.68 -8.51
N GLY A 259 16.74 -9.29 -8.94
CA GLY A 259 15.50 -9.47 -8.19
C GLY A 259 14.51 -10.31 -9.01
N TRP A 260 13.75 -11.15 -8.33
CA TRP A 260 12.66 -11.96 -8.87
C TRP A 260 11.42 -11.70 -8.01
N VAL A 261 10.31 -11.35 -8.64
CA VAL A 261 9.08 -10.92 -7.98
C VAL A 261 7.95 -11.85 -8.41
N ARG A 262 7.23 -12.39 -7.43
CA ARG A 262 6.09 -13.29 -7.60
C ARG A 262 4.80 -12.55 -7.20
N PRO A 263 4.16 -11.77 -8.09
CA PRO A 263 2.97 -10.99 -7.76
C PRO A 263 1.87 -11.81 -7.06
N TRP A 264 1.63 -13.05 -7.49
CA TRP A 264 0.64 -13.94 -6.86
C TRP A 264 0.91 -14.22 -5.37
N ARG A 265 2.18 -14.25 -4.93
CA ARG A 265 2.58 -14.29 -3.52
C ARG A 265 2.37 -12.94 -2.80
N MET A 266 2.42 -11.82 -3.52
CA MET A 266 2.14 -10.49 -2.93
C MET A 266 0.70 -10.34 -2.45
N ARG A 267 -0.29 -11.03 -3.05
CA ARG A 267 -1.68 -11.06 -2.53
C ARG A 267 -1.71 -11.42 -1.05
N ALA A 268 -1.06 -12.52 -0.70
CA ALA A 268 -1.07 -13.03 0.66
C ALA A 268 -0.29 -12.13 1.63
N LEU A 269 0.84 -11.58 1.19
CA LEU A 269 1.61 -10.60 1.96
C LEU A 269 0.83 -9.30 2.21
N ALA A 270 0.08 -8.82 1.22
CA ALA A 270 -0.74 -7.62 1.32
C ALA A 270 -1.93 -7.81 2.27
N ALA A 271 -2.66 -8.92 2.15
CA ALA A 271 -3.74 -9.26 3.08
C ALA A 271 -3.23 -9.36 4.53
N TRP A 272 -2.07 -9.98 4.72
CA TRP A 272 -1.40 -10.08 6.02
C TRP A 272 -0.99 -8.71 6.58
N LEU A 273 -0.33 -7.87 5.78
CA LEU A 273 0.12 -6.53 6.18
C LEU A 273 -1.05 -5.56 6.44
N GLY A 274 -2.18 -5.75 5.75
CA GLY A 274 -3.41 -5.01 6.01
C GLY A 274 -4.04 -5.40 7.35
N ALA A 275 -4.28 -6.69 7.60
CA ALA A 275 -4.83 -7.17 8.87
C ALA A 275 -3.95 -6.81 10.08
N MET A 276 -2.63 -6.78 9.89
CA MET A 276 -1.66 -6.23 10.83
C MET A 276 -1.91 -4.77 11.18
N GLN A 277 -2.01 -3.90 10.18
CA GLN A 277 -2.25 -2.47 10.40
C GLN A 277 -3.61 -2.22 11.08
N VAL A 278 -4.62 -3.05 10.76
CA VAL A 278 -5.92 -3.04 11.44
C VAL A 278 -5.76 -3.38 12.94
N LEU A 279 -5.02 -4.44 13.30
CA LEU A 279 -4.77 -4.80 14.70
C LEU A 279 -3.97 -3.74 15.46
N GLU A 280 -2.93 -3.17 14.85
CA GLU A 280 -2.13 -2.11 15.47
C GLU A 280 -2.96 -0.83 15.69
N ALA A 281 -3.82 -0.46 14.74
CA ALA A 281 -4.75 0.65 14.90
C ALA A 281 -5.80 0.39 16.00
N LEU A 282 -6.36 -0.82 16.06
CA LEU A 282 -7.36 -1.20 17.08
C LEU A 282 -6.83 -1.12 18.52
N HIS A 283 -5.52 -1.31 18.71
CA HIS A 283 -4.91 -1.29 20.04
C HIS A 283 -5.06 0.07 20.76
N VAL A 284 -5.09 1.18 20.00
CA VAL A 284 -5.22 2.55 20.54
C VAL A 284 -6.66 3.07 20.57
N VAL A 285 -7.64 2.30 20.10
CA VAL A 285 -9.06 2.71 20.06
C VAL A 285 -9.80 2.23 21.32
N ALA A 286 -10.82 2.99 21.75
CA ALA A 286 -11.73 2.61 22.83
C ALA A 286 -12.42 1.26 22.57
N THR A 287 -12.58 0.44 23.62
CA THR A 287 -13.00 -0.96 23.53
C THR A 287 -14.37 -1.14 22.89
N ASP A 288 -15.26 -0.15 23.01
CA ASP A 288 -16.63 -0.20 22.51
C ASP A 288 -16.73 0.00 20.98
N GLN A 289 -15.74 0.67 20.36
CA GLN A 289 -15.64 0.87 18.91
C GLN A 289 -14.84 -0.23 18.20
N ARG A 290 -14.04 -1.02 18.93
CA ARG A 290 -13.11 -2.01 18.35
C ARG A 290 -13.80 -3.02 17.43
N SER A 291 -14.97 -3.55 17.79
CA SER A 291 -15.69 -4.52 16.95
C SER A 291 -16.11 -3.92 15.60
N VAL A 292 -16.46 -2.63 15.55
CA VAL A 292 -16.90 -1.93 14.34
C VAL A 292 -15.70 -1.60 13.44
N LEU A 293 -14.61 -1.10 14.02
CA LEU A 293 -13.39 -0.81 13.26
C LEU A 293 -12.66 -2.09 12.82
N LEU A 294 -12.77 -3.20 13.57
CA LEU A 294 -12.32 -4.52 13.13
C LEU A 294 -13.14 -4.99 11.93
N ALA A 295 -14.47 -4.81 11.96
CA ALA A 295 -15.33 -5.13 10.83
C ALA A 295 -14.96 -4.31 9.58
N ARG A 296 -14.76 -2.99 9.72
CA ARG A 296 -14.33 -2.14 8.60
C ARG A 296 -12.92 -2.48 8.11
N GLY A 297 -11.99 -2.75 9.02
CA GLY A 297 -10.62 -3.12 8.68
C GLY A 297 -10.54 -4.44 7.91
N MET A 298 -11.20 -5.49 8.41
CA MET A 298 -11.25 -6.78 7.73
C MET A 298 -12.04 -6.72 6.42
N GLN A 299 -13.04 -5.83 6.31
CA GLN A 299 -13.75 -5.56 5.06
C GLN A 299 -12.83 -4.96 3.99
N ILE A 300 -12.00 -3.99 4.35
CA ILE A 300 -10.97 -3.42 3.47
C ILE A 300 -10.00 -4.53 3.07
N VAL A 301 -9.38 -5.23 4.03
CA VAL A 301 -8.40 -6.30 3.77
C VAL A 301 -8.94 -7.40 2.85
N LEU A 302 -10.16 -7.89 3.10
CA LEU A 302 -10.82 -8.87 2.23
C LEU A 302 -11.13 -8.28 0.85
N GLY A 303 -11.55 -7.01 0.78
CA GLY A 303 -11.73 -6.28 -0.47
C GLY A 303 -10.44 -6.26 -1.28
N SER A 304 -9.33 -5.81 -0.68
CA SER A 304 -7.99 -5.79 -1.28
C SER A 304 -7.57 -7.17 -1.78
N GLU A 305 -7.80 -8.24 -1.00
CA GLU A 305 -7.50 -9.60 -1.43
C GLU A 305 -8.30 -10.02 -2.68
N LEU A 306 -9.58 -9.66 -2.75
CA LEU A 306 -10.47 -9.97 -3.87
C LEU A 306 -10.20 -9.12 -5.12
N LEU A 307 -9.51 -7.97 -5.00
CA LEU A 307 -9.00 -7.21 -6.15
C LEU A 307 -7.82 -7.93 -6.82
N MET A 308 -7.01 -8.65 -6.04
CA MET A 308 -5.79 -9.33 -6.49
C MET A 308 -6.10 -10.72 -7.06
N THR A 309 -6.99 -10.77 -8.05
CA THR A 309 -7.40 -12.02 -8.73
C THR A 309 -6.31 -12.60 -9.62
N ASP A 310 -6.27 -13.92 -9.79
CA ASP A 310 -5.39 -14.60 -10.76
C ASP A 310 -6.04 -14.76 -12.14
N ALA A 311 -7.37 -14.63 -12.24
CA ALA A 311 -8.11 -14.73 -13.50
C ALA A 311 -7.83 -13.53 -14.42
N GLY A 312 -7.55 -13.79 -15.70
CA GLY A 312 -7.14 -12.77 -16.67
C GLY A 312 -5.74 -12.21 -16.41
N ALA A 313 -4.88 -12.88 -15.64
CA ALA A 313 -3.51 -12.45 -15.43
C ALA A 313 -2.62 -12.81 -16.62
N GLU A 314 -1.77 -11.87 -17.04
CA GLU A 314 -0.93 -11.91 -18.24
C GLU A 314 0.50 -12.38 -17.94
N LEU A 315 1.04 -11.99 -16.76
CA LEU A 315 2.37 -12.35 -16.29
C LEU A 315 2.25 -13.13 -14.96
N ASP A 316 3.02 -14.20 -14.77
CA ASP A 316 3.10 -14.88 -13.45
C ASP A 316 4.18 -14.29 -12.55
N ASP A 317 5.34 -14.00 -13.12
CA ASP A 317 6.48 -13.46 -12.40
C ASP A 317 7.36 -12.57 -13.31
N LEU A 318 8.18 -11.75 -12.65
CA LEU A 318 9.11 -10.81 -13.27
C LEU A 318 10.46 -10.93 -12.60
N ALA A 319 11.52 -11.09 -13.38
CA ALA A 319 12.89 -10.93 -12.92
C ALA A 319 13.59 -9.76 -13.60
N VAL A 320 14.54 -9.18 -12.88
CA VAL A 320 15.35 -8.03 -13.27
C VAL A 320 16.78 -8.30 -12.82
N SER A 321 17.76 -8.10 -13.69
CA SER A 321 19.18 -8.35 -13.39
C SER A 321 20.04 -7.18 -13.84
N LEU A 322 20.86 -6.66 -12.93
CA LEU A 322 21.83 -5.60 -13.17
C LEU A 322 23.21 -6.22 -13.44
N VAL A 323 23.75 -5.97 -14.63
CA VAL A 323 25.09 -6.39 -15.09
C VAL A 323 25.93 -5.13 -15.35
N ALA A 324 27.22 -5.14 -15.06
CA ALA A 324 28.16 -4.11 -15.49
C ALA A 324 29.34 -4.79 -16.14
N ASP A 325 29.66 -4.35 -17.36
CA ASP A 325 30.50 -5.08 -18.30
C ASP A 325 31.19 -4.08 -19.22
N GLU A 326 32.51 -4.21 -19.38
CA GLU A 326 33.40 -3.28 -20.09
C GLU A 326 33.21 -1.76 -19.79
N GLY A 327 32.65 -1.43 -18.61
CA GLY A 327 32.34 -0.04 -18.20
C GLY A 327 30.94 0.43 -18.58
N MET A 328 30.16 -0.38 -19.29
CA MET A 328 28.72 -0.20 -19.50
C MET A 328 27.92 -0.75 -18.30
N LEU A 329 26.68 -0.30 -18.17
CA LEU A 329 25.68 -0.85 -17.25
C LEU A 329 24.54 -1.46 -18.08
N ARG A 330 24.09 -2.67 -17.76
CA ARG A 330 22.94 -3.31 -18.40
C ARG A 330 21.89 -3.70 -17.36
N LEU A 331 20.63 -3.33 -17.60
CA LEU A 331 19.46 -3.77 -16.86
C LEU A 331 18.69 -4.76 -17.75
N ARG A 332 18.78 -6.05 -17.44
CA ARG A 332 18.04 -7.12 -18.12
C ARG A 332 16.72 -7.36 -17.40
N MET A 333 15.69 -7.72 -18.15
CA MET A 333 14.35 -8.04 -17.64
C MET A 333 13.83 -9.31 -18.32
N ALA A 334 13.09 -10.12 -17.57
CA ALA A 334 12.38 -11.29 -18.09
C ALA A 334 11.08 -11.48 -17.31
N ALA A 335 9.95 -11.32 -17.98
CA ALA A 335 8.64 -11.67 -17.46
C ALA A 335 8.20 -13.01 -18.06
N SER A 336 7.62 -13.88 -17.22
CA SER A 336 7.07 -15.15 -17.67
C SER A 336 5.59 -15.00 -17.99
N LEU A 337 5.22 -15.22 -19.24
CA LEU A 337 3.85 -15.05 -19.73
C LEU A 337 2.97 -16.21 -19.26
N THR A 338 1.76 -15.90 -18.82
CA THR A 338 0.67 -16.89 -18.67
C THR A 338 0.16 -17.32 -20.04
N PRO A 339 -0.72 -18.33 -20.15
CA PRO A 339 -1.42 -18.63 -21.39
C PRO A 339 -2.20 -17.44 -21.96
N GLU A 340 -2.75 -16.58 -21.09
CA GLU A 340 -3.45 -15.36 -21.46
C GLU A 340 -2.49 -14.33 -22.07
N GLY A 341 -1.37 -14.05 -21.39
CA GLY A 341 -0.33 -13.15 -21.88
C GLY A 341 0.31 -13.65 -23.18
N GLU A 342 0.49 -14.96 -23.33
CA GLU A 342 0.92 -15.56 -24.61
C GLU A 342 -0.04 -15.25 -25.75
N THR A 343 -1.36 -15.35 -25.52
CA THR A 343 -2.38 -15.03 -26.52
C THR A 343 -2.42 -13.52 -26.83
N ILE A 344 -2.35 -12.67 -25.81
CA ILE A 344 -2.37 -11.20 -25.94
C ILE A 344 -1.17 -10.68 -26.74
N PHE A 345 0.05 -11.09 -26.36
CA PHE A 345 1.26 -10.67 -27.07
C PHE A 345 1.39 -11.33 -28.45
N ALA A 346 0.89 -12.56 -28.66
CA ALA A 346 0.84 -13.16 -29.99
C ALA A 346 -0.13 -12.41 -30.92
N ALA A 347 -1.34 -12.09 -30.47
CA ALA A 347 -2.30 -11.30 -31.25
C ALA A 347 -1.72 -9.93 -31.66
N GLY A 348 -1.00 -9.29 -30.73
CA GLY A 348 -0.29 -8.04 -31.00
C GLY A 348 0.93 -8.17 -31.91
N LEU A 349 1.54 -9.34 -32.07
CA LEU A 349 2.73 -9.54 -32.93
C LEU A 349 2.40 -10.12 -34.31
N ASP A 350 1.40 -11.00 -34.42
CA ASP A 350 0.94 -11.57 -35.69
C ASP A 350 0.40 -10.47 -36.64
N GLU A 351 -0.21 -9.42 -36.08
CA GLU A 351 -0.68 -8.25 -36.82
C GLU A 351 0.33 -7.08 -36.86
N ALA A 352 1.51 -7.17 -36.22
CA ALA A 352 2.52 -6.11 -36.24
C ALA A 352 3.43 -6.17 -37.48
N PRO A 353 3.32 -5.23 -38.44
CA PRO A 353 4.09 -5.27 -39.68
C PRO A 353 5.57 -4.97 -39.42
N GLU A 354 6.43 -5.43 -40.34
CA GLU A 354 7.87 -5.22 -40.25
C GLU A 354 8.25 -3.73 -40.25
N LEU A 355 9.27 -3.38 -39.47
CA LEU A 355 9.70 -1.99 -39.26
C LEU A 355 10.51 -1.49 -40.46
N LEU A 356 10.28 -0.27 -40.96
CA LEU A 356 11.00 0.27 -42.12
C LEU A 356 12.47 0.55 -41.81
N VAL A 357 13.35 0.42 -42.81
CA VAL A 357 14.77 0.78 -42.65
C VAL A 357 14.94 2.29 -42.50
N THR A 358 15.62 2.71 -41.43
CA THR A 358 15.98 4.12 -41.21
C THR A 358 17.20 4.50 -42.05
N LYS A 359 17.18 5.71 -42.60
CA LYS A 359 18.30 6.33 -43.35
C LYS A 359 19.06 7.36 -42.52
N ALA A 360 18.81 7.36 -41.21
CA ALA A 360 19.06 8.50 -40.35
C ALA A 360 20.50 8.54 -39.79
N GLU A 361 21.45 8.91 -40.65
CA GLU A 361 22.81 9.23 -40.19
C GLU A 361 22.78 10.21 -39.01
N ASP A 362 23.56 9.89 -37.96
CA ASP A 362 23.75 10.73 -36.78
C ASP A 362 22.49 11.10 -35.97
N ALA A 363 21.47 10.23 -35.95
CA ALA A 363 20.35 10.32 -35.01
C ALA A 363 20.82 10.51 -33.54
N TRP A 364 20.00 11.18 -32.73
CA TRP A 364 20.18 11.27 -31.27
C TRP A 364 19.12 10.49 -30.50
N LEU A 365 17.99 10.19 -31.14
CA LEU A 365 16.94 9.31 -30.66
C LEU A 365 16.43 8.49 -31.86
N GLU A 366 16.42 7.18 -31.72
CA GLU A 366 15.72 6.21 -32.55
C GLU A 366 14.82 5.40 -31.62
N LEU A 367 13.55 5.23 -31.96
CA LEU A 367 12.59 4.39 -31.25
C LEU A 367 11.76 3.65 -32.29
N ALA A 368 11.56 2.36 -32.12
CA ALA A 368 10.78 1.50 -33.00
C ALA A 368 9.96 0.51 -32.15
N LEU A 369 8.67 0.45 -32.41
CA LEU A 369 7.70 -0.41 -31.71
C LEU A 369 6.96 -1.23 -32.77
N ARG A 370 7.18 -2.54 -32.75
CA ARG A 370 6.48 -3.57 -33.54
C ARG A 370 5.51 -4.28 -32.60
N LEU A 371 4.36 -3.67 -32.39
CA LEU A 371 3.25 -4.25 -31.62
C LEU A 371 1.95 -3.59 -32.09
N ASP A 372 1.05 -4.38 -32.64
CA ASP A 372 -0.36 -4.00 -32.76
C ASP A 372 -0.98 -4.07 -31.36
N ALA A 373 -0.74 -3.02 -30.58
CA ALA A 373 -1.32 -2.87 -29.25
C ALA A 373 -2.85 -2.81 -29.30
N ARG A 374 -3.45 -2.56 -30.47
CA ARG A 374 -4.88 -2.64 -30.70
C ARG A 374 -5.31 -4.12 -30.66
N ALA A 375 -4.71 -4.98 -31.48
CA ALA A 375 -5.01 -6.40 -31.53
C ALA A 375 -4.72 -7.10 -30.18
N ALA A 376 -3.65 -6.69 -29.49
CA ALA A 376 -3.37 -7.13 -28.13
C ALA A 376 -4.50 -6.74 -27.14
N LEU A 377 -5.03 -5.53 -27.22
CA LEU A 377 -6.14 -5.05 -26.37
C LEU A 377 -7.50 -5.68 -26.70
N ASP A 378 -7.75 -6.11 -27.94
CA ASP A 378 -8.93 -6.96 -28.26
C ASP A 378 -8.78 -8.36 -27.65
N ALA A 379 -7.58 -8.92 -27.69
CA ALA A 379 -7.27 -10.20 -27.06
C ALA A 379 -7.22 -10.15 -25.52
N THR A 380 -7.48 -8.99 -24.89
CA THR A 380 -7.39 -8.80 -23.43
C THR A 380 -8.75 -8.48 -22.80
N GLU A 381 -9.12 -9.18 -21.72
CA GLU A 381 -10.22 -8.76 -20.84
C GLU A 381 -9.76 -7.73 -19.78
N PRO A 382 -10.59 -6.72 -19.42
CA PRO A 382 -10.33 -5.90 -18.23
C PRO A 382 -10.23 -6.77 -16.96
N PRO A 383 -9.38 -6.44 -15.98
CA PRO A 383 -9.19 -7.27 -14.79
C PRO A 383 -10.55 -7.50 -14.09
N PRO A 384 -10.92 -8.74 -13.72
CA PRO A 384 -12.26 -9.03 -13.18
C PRO A 384 -12.64 -8.25 -11.91
N ALA A 385 -11.64 -7.71 -11.20
CA ALA A 385 -11.79 -6.77 -10.10
C ALA A 385 -12.40 -5.41 -10.51
N PHE A 386 -12.14 -4.95 -11.74
CA PHE A 386 -12.49 -3.63 -12.27
C PHE A 386 -13.41 -3.67 -13.49
N ALA A 387 -13.71 -4.85 -14.04
CA ALA A 387 -14.66 -5.03 -15.15
C ALA A 387 -16.10 -4.52 -14.89
N ARG A 388 -16.43 -4.11 -13.65
CA ARG A 388 -17.69 -3.45 -13.26
C ARG A 388 -17.53 -2.00 -12.80
N ALA A 389 -16.33 -1.43 -12.84
CA ALA A 389 -16.10 -0.06 -12.41
C ALA A 389 -16.63 0.93 -13.47
N GLU A 390 -17.51 1.82 -13.03
CA GLU A 390 -18.12 2.84 -13.87
C GLU A 390 -17.18 4.04 -14.02
N ARG A 391 -16.32 4.33 -13.03
CA ARG A 391 -15.52 5.56 -12.97
C ARG A 391 -14.06 5.33 -12.52
N LEU A 392 -13.14 6.14 -13.03
CA LEU A 392 -11.72 6.16 -12.60
C LEU A 392 -11.51 6.42 -11.11
N SER A 393 -12.43 7.14 -10.45
CA SER A 393 -12.41 7.30 -8.99
C SER A 393 -12.55 5.96 -8.26
N GLU A 394 -13.36 5.02 -8.77
CA GLU A 394 -13.65 3.75 -8.08
C GLU A 394 -12.45 2.81 -8.10
N VAL A 395 -11.69 2.79 -9.20
CA VAL A 395 -10.44 2.02 -9.28
C VAL A 395 -9.31 2.72 -8.52
N ALA A 396 -9.24 4.06 -8.55
CA ALA A 396 -8.30 4.79 -7.71
C ALA A 396 -8.56 4.57 -6.21
N GLU A 397 -9.83 4.59 -5.78
CA GLU A 397 -10.26 4.28 -4.41
C GLU A 397 -9.96 2.81 -4.05
N ALA A 398 -10.29 1.85 -4.91
CA ALA A 398 -10.02 0.44 -4.69
C ALA A 398 -8.51 0.13 -4.58
N LEU A 399 -7.68 0.74 -5.43
CA LEU A 399 -6.22 0.62 -5.37
C LEU A 399 -5.62 1.37 -4.17
N GLN A 400 -6.22 2.47 -3.72
CA GLN A 400 -5.81 3.20 -2.52
C GLN A 400 -6.13 2.40 -1.24
N ASP A 401 -7.34 1.85 -1.14
CA ASP A 401 -7.76 0.97 -0.02
C ASP A 401 -6.97 -0.36 -0.03
N GLY A 402 -6.59 -0.86 -1.22
CA GLY A 402 -5.66 -1.98 -1.37
C GLY A 402 -4.19 -1.65 -1.06
N GLY A 403 -3.83 -0.37 -1.02
CA GLY A 403 -2.47 0.10 -0.82
C GLY A 403 -1.48 -0.31 -1.91
N SER A 404 -0.21 0.06 -1.72
CA SER A 404 0.82 -0.07 -2.75
C SER A 404 1.07 -1.51 -3.23
N LEU A 405 0.82 -2.53 -2.41
CA LEU A 405 0.96 -3.93 -2.85
C LEU A 405 -0.19 -4.40 -3.75
N ALA A 406 -1.42 -3.90 -3.57
CA ALA A 406 -2.50 -4.18 -4.52
C ALA A 406 -2.28 -3.44 -5.85
N THR A 407 -1.80 -2.19 -5.81
CA THR A 407 -1.38 -1.46 -7.02
C THR A 407 -0.26 -2.21 -7.77
N LEU A 408 0.76 -2.67 -7.04
CA LEU A 408 1.90 -3.40 -7.61
C LEU A 408 1.50 -4.78 -8.13
N TYR A 409 0.62 -5.50 -7.42
CA TYR A 409 0.01 -6.74 -7.92
C TYR A 409 -0.66 -6.51 -9.27
N VAL A 410 -1.59 -5.54 -9.32
CA VAL A 410 -2.43 -5.29 -10.50
C VAL A 410 -1.60 -4.87 -11.70
N THR A 411 -0.66 -3.95 -11.53
CA THR A 411 0.20 -3.45 -12.63
C THR A 411 1.21 -4.48 -13.14
N MET A 412 1.62 -5.46 -12.32
CA MET A 412 2.46 -6.57 -12.78
C MET A 412 1.65 -7.77 -13.29
N ARG A 413 0.41 -7.99 -12.84
CA ARG A 413 -0.42 -9.13 -13.28
C ARG A 413 -1.24 -8.84 -14.51
N HIS A 414 -1.72 -7.60 -14.68
CA HIS A 414 -2.65 -7.23 -15.75
C HIS A 414 -2.26 -5.91 -16.46
N PRO A 415 -1.02 -5.74 -16.98
CA PRO A 415 -0.62 -4.49 -17.61
C PRO A 415 -1.49 -4.12 -18.83
N MET A 416 -1.79 -5.07 -19.73
CA MET A 416 -2.68 -4.84 -20.87
C MET A 416 -4.14 -4.71 -20.43
N GLY A 417 -4.60 -5.46 -19.43
CA GLY A 417 -5.96 -5.37 -18.90
C GLY A 417 -6.23 -4.00 -18.26
N MET A 418 -5.25 -3.43 -17.57
CA MET A 418 -5.33 -2.07 -17.05
C MET A 418 -5.35 -1.02 -18.17
N LEU A 419 -4.62 -1.23 -19.27
CA LEU A 419 -4.74 -0.40 -20.46
C LEU A 419 -6.13 -0.54 -21.12
N ARG A 420 -6.68 -1.76 -21.23
CA ARG A 420 -8.02 -2.05 -21.78
C ARG A 420 -9.15 -1.41 -20.97
N MET A 421 -8.99 -1.36 -19.66
CA MET A 421 -9.88 -0.64 -18.76
C MET A 421 -9.84 0.88 -18.98
N LEU A 422 -8.66 1.47 -19.19
CA LEU A 422 -8.50 2.90 -19.47
C LEU A 422 -9.00 3.30 -20.87
N ASP A 423 -8.77 2.44 -21.86
CA ASP A 423 -9.27 2.49 -23.23
C ASP A 423 -10.80 2.62 -23.28
N GLY A 424 -11.53 1.61 -22.79
CA GLY A 424 -12.99 1.62 -22.70
C GLY A 424 -13.58 2.67 -21.73
N TRP A 425 -12.75 3.48 -21.08
CA TRP A 425 -13.16 4.65 -20.31
C TRP A 425 -12.95 5.96 -21.09
N ALA A 426 -11.86 6.08 -21.84
CA ALA A 426 -11.64 7.22 -22.74
C ALA A 426 -12.76 7.34 -23.78
N GLU A 427 -13.22 6.20 -24.30
CA GLU A 427 -14.39 6.10 -25.18
C GLU A 427 -15.68 6.62 -24.51
N ARG A 428 -16.01 6.10 -23.31
CA ARG A 428 -17.26 6.40 -22.59
C ARG A 428 -17.36 7.85 -22.12
N GLU A 429 -16.27 8.42 -21.62
CA GLU A 429 -16.20 9.82 -21.14
C GLU A 429 -15.97 10.82 -22.30
N HIS A 430 -15.87 10.33 -23.55
CA HIS A 430 -15.52 11.13 -24.73
C HIS A 430 -14.26 11.99 -24.53
N LEU A 431 -13.27 11.46 -23.82
CA LEU A 431 -12.00 12.14 -23.61
C LEU A 431 -11.31 12.31 -24.97
N LEU A 432 -10.65 13.45 -25.17
CA LEU A 432 -9.99 13.82 -26.44
C LEU A 432 -8.84 12.89 -26.87
N VAL A 433 -8.56 11.86 -26.07
CA VAL A 433 -7.68 10.74 -26.39
C VAL A 433 -8.55 9.50 -26.53
N SER A 434 -9.50 9.53 -27.47
CA SER A 434 -10.05 8.29 -28.05
C SER A 434 -8.87 7.49 -28.59
N LEU A 435 -8.90 6.19 -28.36
CA LEU A 435 -7.76 5.36 -28.68
C LEU A 435 -7.72 4.93 -30.16
N ASP A 436 -8.84 5.05 -30.88
CA ASP A 436 -8.94 4.79 -32.32
C ASP A 436 -8.51 5.98 -33.20
N PRO A 437 -7.67 5.79 -34.25
CA PRO A 437 -6.91 4.58 -34.60
C PRO A 437 -5.47 4.57 -34.04
N LEU A 438 -4.97 3.37 -33.77
CA LEU A 438 -3.56 3.08 -33.57
C LEU A 438 -2.78 2.96 -34.88
N PRO A 439 -1.50 3.35 -34.90
CA PRO A 439 -0.49 2.61 -35.65
C PRO A 439 -0.29 1.17 -35.11
N THR A 440 -0.24 0.19 -36.01
CA THR A 440 0.23 -1.19 -35.74
C THR A 440 1.76 -1.29 -35.62
N SER A 441 2.50 -0.29 -36.13
CA SER A 441 3.88 -0.04 -35.75
C SER A 441 4.23 1.44 -35.80
N LEU A 442 5.06 1.85 -34.84
CA LEU A 442 5.56 3.21 -34.66
C LEU A 442 7.07 3.20 -34.80
N GLN A 443 7.63 4.06 -35.66
CA GLN A 443 9.04 4.41 -35.63
C GLN A 443 9.20 5.92 -35.50
N LEU A 444 10.18 6.35 -34.73
CA LEU A 444 10.40 7.72 -34.30
C LEU A 444 11.90 8.00 -34.31
N VAL A 445 12.37 8.88 -35.19
CA VAL A 445 13.81 9.07 -35.45
C VAL A 445 14.16 10.56 -35.51
N TRP A 446 14.93 11.06 -34.53
CA TRP A 446 15.25 12.47 -34.35
C TRP A 446 16.72 12.77 -34.66
N GLN A 447 16.98 13.75 -35.52
CA GLN A 447 18.29 14.10 -36.06
C GLN A 447 18.60 15.58 -35.85
N GLY A 448 19.84 15.90 -35.46
CA GLY A 448 20.21 17.29 -35.17
C GLY A 448 19.49 17.86 -33.93
N MET A 449 19.94 19.03 -33.50
CA MET A 449 19.59 19.57 -32.18
C MET A 449 19.50 21.11 -32.13
N ASP A 450 19.73 21.78 -33.26
CA ASP A 450 19.52 23.22 -33.31
C ASP A 450 18.01 23.49 -33.26
N ARG A 451 17.57 24.33 -32.32
CA ARG A 451 16.17 24.78 -32.25
C ARG A 451 15.76 25.60 -33.48
N ALA A 452 16.71 26.07 -34.29
CA ALA A 452 16.47 26.71 -35.58
C ALA A 452 16.35 25.73 -36.77
N ASP A 453 16.74 24.46 -36.62
CA ASP A 453 16.68 23.41 -37.66
C ASP A 453 16.45 22.02 -37.02
N PRO A 454 15.28 21.79 -36.41
CA PRO A 454 14.91 20.48 -35.89
C PRO A 454 14.64 19.53 -37.05
N ARG A 455 15.32 18.38 -37.07
CA ARG A 455 15.13 17.36 -38.10
C ARG A 455 14.77 16.02 -37.46
N GLY A 456 14.20 15.16 -38.27
CA GLY A 456 13.74 13.84 -37.86
C GLY A 456 12.47 13.46 -38.60
N GLY A 457 11.88 12.36 -38.20
CA GLY A 457 10.63 11.88 -38.74
C GLY A 457 10.01 10.77 -37.91
N MET A 458 8.76 10.47 -38.24
CA MET A 458 7.96 9.43 -37.62
C MET A 458 7.31 8.61 -38.73
N ALA A 459 7.46 7.29 -38.70
CA ALA A 459 6.74 6.37 -39.55
C ALA A 459 5.64 5.70 -38.73
N LEU A 460 4.41 5.78 -39.22
CA LEU A 460 3.23 5.15 -38.64
C LEU A 460 2.63 4.20 -39.67
N GLN A 461 2.61 2.90 -39.39
CA GLN A 461 1.87 1.93 -40.20
C GLN A 461 0.52 1.68 -39.53
N TRP A 462 -0.58 1.82 -40.24
CA TRP A 462 -1.93 1.71 -39.67
C TRP A 462 -2.60 0.39 -40.09
N PRO A 463 -3.66 -0.06 -39.39
CA PRO A 463 -4.51 -1.16 -39.86
C PRO A 463 -5.05 -0.87 -41.28
N GLU A 464 -5.28 -1.92 -42.08
CA GLU A 464 -5.73 -1.82 -43.49
C GLU A 464 -6.94 -0.89 -43.70
N LYS A 465 -7.81 -0.77 -42.70
CA LYS A 465 -9.10 -0.05 -42.74
C LYS A 465 -9.13 1.24 -41.91
N ALA A 466 -8.02 1.62 -41.27
CA ALA A 466 -8.00 2.72 -40.31
C ALA A 466 -8.21 4.10 -40.98
N SER A 467 -9.04 4.94 -40.37
CA SER A 467 -9.30 6.30 -40.87
C SER A 467 -8.28 7.30 -40.31
N THR A 468 -7.20 7.57 -41.05
CA THR A 468 -6.18 8.53 -40.62
C THR A 468 -6.68 9.98 -40.50
N SER A 469 -7.92 10.28 -40.91
CA SER A 469 -8.50 11.64 -40.99
C SER A 469 -8.34 12.51 -39.74
N SER A 470 -8.38 11.92 -38.54
CA SER A 470 -8.18 12.64 -37.27
C SER A 470 -6.72 13.01 -37.06
N PHE A 471 -5.80 12.09 -37.36
CA PHE A 471 -4.36 12.32 -37.34
C PHE A 471 -3.94 13.32 -38.43
N ASP A 472 -4.49 13.18 -39.63
CA ASP A 472 -4.31 14.11 -40.75
C ASP A 472 -4.71 15.53 -40.37
N SER A 473 -5.85 15.70 -39.71
CA SER A 473 -6.32 17.00 -39.21
C SER A 473 -5.39 17.60 -38.16
N LEU A 474 -4.76 16.77 -37.33
CA LEU A 474 -3.76 17.20 -36.34
C LEU A 474 -2.43 17.60 -37.00
N VAL A 475 -2.02 16.88 -38.05
CA VAL A 475 -0.83 17.20 -38.87
C VAL A 475 -1.04 18.51 -39.66
N ASP A 476 -2.20 18.68 -40.28
CA ASP A 476 -2.54 19.89 -41.05
C ASP A 476 -2.76 21.12 -40.13
N ALA A 477 -3.10 20.90 -38.86
CA ALA A 477 -3.16 21.94 -37.84
C ALA A 477 -1.79 22.29 -37.22
N ALA A 478 -0.72 21.57 -37.56
CA ALA A 478 0.61 21.83 -37.03
C ALA A 478 1.12 23.22 -37.47
N PRO A 479 1.73 24.03 -36.58
CA PRO A 479 2.24 25.35 -36.95
C PRO A 479 3.22 25.28 -38.13
N ALA A 480 2.96 26.05 -39.19
CA ALA A 480 3.78 26.07 -40.41
C ALA A 480 5.29 26.35 -40.17
N SER A 481 5.64 26.96 -39.04
CA SER A 481 7.01 27.14 -38.56
C SER A 481 7.77 25.83 -38.31
N LEU A 482 7.09 24.70 -38.09
CA LEU A 482 7.71 23.38 -37.88
C LEU A 482 8.25 22.75 -39.17
N SER A 483 7.90 23.29 -40.35
CA SER A 483 8.31 22.74 -41.66
C SER A 483 8.04 21.23 -41.79
N LEU A 484 6.90 20.79 -41.23
CA LEU A 484 6.45 19.40 -41.23
C LEU A 484 6.05 18.98 -42.65
N ARG A 485 6.66 17.90 -43.16
CA ARG A 485 6.28 17.25 -44.41
C ARG A 485 5.60 15.92 -44.09
N ARG A 486 4.67 15.52 -44.95
CA ARG A 486 3.91 14.28 -44.87
C ARG A 486 3.96 13.56 -46.21
N LEU A 487 4.18 12.25 -46.17
CA LEU A 487 3.98 11.34 -47.28
C LEU A 487 3.11 10.18 -46.79
N ALA A 488 1.90 10.08 -47.33
CA ALA A 488 1.12 8.84 -47.27
C ALA A 488 1.62 7.90 -48.38
N THR A 489 1.81 6.63 -48.04
CA THR A 489 2.23 5.57 -48.95
C THR A 489 1.61 4.25 -48.49
N GLU A 490 1.86 3.16 -49.22
CA GLU A 490 1.42 1.81 -48.85
C GLU A 490 2.65 0.89 -48.77
N HIS A 491 2.66 -0.01 -47.79
CA HIS A 491 3.67 -1.05 -47.64
C HIS A 491 2.95 -2.38 -47.36
N ASP A 492 3.20 -3.40 -48.18
CA ASP A 492 2.50 -4.70 -48.15
C ASP A 492 0.96 -4.60 -48.01
N GLY A 493 0.36 -3.62 -48.70
CA GLY A 493 -1.07 -3.35 -48.72
C GLY A 493 -1.60 -2.55 -47.51
N ARG A 494 -0.77 -2.29 -46.50
CA ARG A 494 -1.12 -1.49 -45.33
C ARG A 494 -0.81 0.00 -45.56
N PRO A 495 -1.69 0.92 -45.15
CA PRO A 495 -1.43 2.35 -45.27
C PRO A 495 -0.34 2.80 -44.27
N VAL A 496 0.62 3.57 -44.77
CA VAL A 496 1.76 4.09 -44.00
C VAL A 496 1.82 5.61 -44.11
N THR A 497 1.83 6.31 -42.98
CA THR A 497 2.07 7.75 -42.92
C THR A 497 3.49 8.01 -42.44
N LEU A 498 4.33 8.55 -43.33
CA LEU A 498 5.65 9.07 -42.99
C LEU A 498 5.56 10.58 -42.77
N LEU A 499 5.99 11.04 -41.61
CA LEU A 499 6.17 12.47 -41.28
C LEU A 499 7.66 12.79 -41.16
N SER A 500 8.04 14.03 -41.48
CA SER A 500 9.40 14.54 -41.24
C SER A 500 9.44 16.04 -40.97
N LEU A 501 10.38 16.47 -40.13
CA LEU A 501 10.67 17.87 -39.87
C LEU A 501 11.85 18.32 -40.75
N GLY A 502 11.65 19.40 -41.53
CA GLY A 502 12.66 20.04 -42.37
C GLY A 502 13.08 19.28 -43.66
N ARG A 503 13.07 17.94 -43.64
CA ARG A 503 13.47 17.02 -44.72
C ARG A 503 12.27 16.39 -45.44
N GLU A 504 12.49 15.71 -46.57
CA GLU A 504 11.48 14.79 -47.12
C GLU A 504 11.41 13.50 -46.29
N PRO A 505 10.23 12.86 -46.12
CA PRO A 505 10.13 11.66 -45.29
C PRO A 505 10.95 10.48 -45.86
N THR A 506 11.12 10.44 -47.18
CA THR A 506 11.98 9.45 -47.88
C THR A 506 13.48 9.67 -47.71
N ASP A 507 13.91 10.80 -47.13
CA ASP A 507 15.30 11.02 -46.70
C ASP A 507 15.55 10.43 -45.30
N VAL A 508 14.49 10.16 -44.52
CA VAL A 508 14.56 9.64 -43.14
C VAL A 508 14.27 8.13 -43.10
N PHE A 509 13.33 7.64 -43.91
CA PHE A 509 12.92 6.24 -43.98
C PHE A 509 13.04 5.66 -45.40
N ASP A 510 13.23 4.35 -45.51
CA ASP A 510 13.11 3.60 -46.76
C ASP A 510 11.77 2.84 -46.82
N PRO A 511 10.72 3.38 -47.47
CA PRO A 511 9.45 2.66 -47.63
C PRO A 511 9.56 1.44 -48.55
N THR A 512 10.74 1.15 -49.11
CA THR A 512 11.00 -0.03 -49.95
C THR A 512 11.79 -1.14 -49.24
N LYS A 513 12.12 -0.98 -47.96
CA LYS A 513 12.87 -1.97 -47.17
C LYS A 513 12.43 -1.99 -45.72
N THR A 514 12.45 -3.18 -45.15
CA THR A 514 12.15 -3.47 -43.76
C THR A 514 13.34 -4.07 -43.02
N HIS A 515 13.24 -4.11 -41.69
CA HIS A 515 14.05 -4.92 -40.80
C HIS A 515 13.31 -6.22 -40.49
N ASP A 516 13.85 -7.33 -40.98
CA ASP A 516 13.58 -8.69 -40.54
C ASP A 516 14.09 -8.84 -39.09
N ASP A 517 13.25 -8.45 -38.13
CA ASP A 517 13.61 -8.33 -36.72
C ASP A 517 12.42 -8.64 -35.79
N ASP A 518 12.62 -9.59 -34.88
CA ASP A 518 11.66 -10.03 -33.84
C ASP A 518 11.56 -9.06 -32.64
N ALA A 519 12.25 -7.92 -32.67
CA ALA A 519 12.15 -6.89 -31.64
C ALA A 519 10.74 -6.26 -31.60
N LEU A 520 10.02 -6.53 -30.50
CA LEU A 520 8.76 -5.86 -30.15
C LEU A 520 8.99 -4.36 -29.91
N LEU A 521 10.11 -4.00 -29.29
CA LEU A 521 10.49 -2.61 -29.02
C LEU A 521 12.02 -2.46 -29.08
N GLU A 522 12.53 -1.47 -29.81
CA GLU A 522 13.91 -1.01 -29.72
C GLU A 522 13.98 0.51 -29.56
N LEU A 523 14.92 0.98 -28.75
CA LEU A 523 15.21 2.38 -28.46
C LEU A 523 16.73 2.58 -28.48
N ARG A 524 17.21 3.65 -29.08
CA ARG A 524 18.59 4.12 -29.01
C ARG A 524 18.58 5.62 -28.79
N MET A 525 19.27 6.11 -27.77
CA MET A 525 19.27 7.52 -27.39
C MET A 525 20.67 7.96 -26.95
N SER A 526 21.30 8.81 -27.75
CA SER A 526 22.62 9.37 -27.45
C SER A 526 22.47 10.50 -26.42
N LEU A 527 22.51 10.17 -25.13
CA LEU A 527 22.40 11.12 -24.02
C LEU A 527 23.36 12.32 -24.16
N THR A 528 24.63 12.09 -24.55
CA THR A 528 25.61 13.17 -24.79
C THR A 528 25.11 14.22 -25.79
N LYS A 529 24.31 13.81 -26.78
CA LYS A 529 23.62 14.74 -27.71
C LYS A 529 22.50 15.47 -26.94
N THR A 530 21.57 14.74 -26.32
CA THR A 530 20.46 15.31 -25.51
C THR A 530 20.91 16.33 -24.45
N ALA A 531 22.05 16.11 -23.78
CA ALA A 531 22.60 17.05 -22.79
C ALA A 531 22.95 18.42 -23.36
N THR A 532 23.22 18.55 -24.67
CA THR A 532 23.45 19.88 -25.29
C THR A 532 22.18 20.72 -25.41
N MET A 533 21.00 20.12 -25.23
CA MET A 533 19.70 20.83 -25.18
C MET A 533 19.40 21.43 -23.80
N LEU A 534 20.10 20.96 -22.76
CA LEU A 534 19.96 21.44 -21.40
C LEU A 534 20.79 22.72 -21.20
N PRO A 535 20.37 23.64 -20.31
CA PRO A 535 21.21 24.76 -19.92
C PRO A 535 22.55 24.27 -19.34
N ALA A 536 23.67 24.91 -19.69
CA ALA A 536 24.99 24.52 -19.15
C ALA A 536 25.12 24.68 -17.61
N SER A 537 24.15 25.30 -16.96
CA SER A 537 23.99 25.41 -15.50
C SER A 537 23.09 24.33 -14.87
N ASP A 538 22.45 23.49 -15.69
CA ASP A 538 21.59 22.39 -15.25
C ASP A 538 22.45 21.18 -14.81
N PRO A 539 22.30 20.66 -13.58
CA PRO A 539 23.08 19.52 -13.10
C PRO A 539 22.87 18.25 -13.95
N MET A 540 21.73 18.11 -14.64
CA MET A 540 21.47 17.00 -15.54
C MET A 540 22.45 16.98 -16.74
N THR A 541 23.04 18.11 -17.12
CA THR A 541 24.03 18.21 -18.21
C THR A 541 25.33 17.43 -17.94
N GLY A 542 25.63 17.13 -16.66
CA GLY A 542 26.72 16.25 -16.26
C GLY A 542 26.33 14.77 -16.18
N LEU A 543 25.09 14.49 -15.78
CA LEU A 543 24.51 13.14 -15.66
C LEU A 543 24.24 12.49 -17.02
N VAL A 544 23.68 13.26 -17.95
CA VAL A 544 23.10 12.79 -19.21
C VAL A 544 24.21 12.66 -20.28
N ARG A 545 25.25 11.88 -19.99
CA ARG A 545 26.38 11.64 -20.92
C ARG A 545 26.61 10.16 -21.19
N GLY A 546 26.93 9.85 -22.43
CA GLY A 546 26.94 8.51 -22.99
C GLY A 546 25.79 8.27 -23.95
N ASP A 547 25.44 7.00 -24.12
CA ASP A 547 24.36 6.51 -24.95
C ASP A 547 23.52 5.49 -24.16
N VAL A 548 22.22 5.46 -24.41
CA VAL A 548 21.28 4.45 -23.92
C VAL A 548 20.77 3.66 -25.12
N ALA A 549 20.65 2.35 -24.96
CA ALA A 549 19.97 1.50 -25.92
C ALA A 549 19.08 0.50 -25.15
N MET A 550 17.84 0.28 -25.58
CA MET A 550 16.92 -0.67 -24.97
C MET A 550 16.31 -1.53 -26.06
N ARG A 551 16.11 -2.82 -25.78
CA ARG A 551 15.46 -3.75 -26.71
C ARG A 551 14.61 -4.75 -25.95
N TRP A 552 13.46 -5.10 -26.52
CA TRP A 552 12.50 -6.08 -26.01
C TRP A 552 11.99 -6.97 -27.15
N GLU A 553 11.64 -8.20 -26.80
CA GLU A 553 11.20 -9.26 -27.72
C GLU A 553 10.34 -10.28 -26.96
N GLN A 554 9.40 -10.93 -27.67
CA GLN A 554 8.76 -12.15 -27.15
C GLN A 554 9.53 -13.37 -27.65
N ARG A 555 9.86 -14.30 -26.76
CA ARG A 555 10.48 -15.59 -27.09
C ARG A 555 9.65 -16.75 -26.52
N GLY A 556 8.47 -16.96 -27.08
CA GLY A 556 7.49 -17.94 -26.60
C GLY A 556 6.82 -17.47 -25.30
N LYS A 557 6.88 -18.29 -24.24
CA LYS A 557 6.30 -17.99 -22.91
C LYS A 557 7.06 -16.91 -22.10
N ALA A 558 7.80 -16.03 -22.76
CA ALA A 558 8.69 -15.07 -22.12
C ALA A 558 8.73 -13.76 -22.89
N LEU A 559 8.49 -12.65 -22.20
CA LEU A 559 8.82 -11.31 -22.66
C LEU A 559 10.16 -10.94 -22.02
N VAL A 560 11.20 -10.75 -22.83
CA VAL A 560 12.54 -10.43 -22.35
C VAL A 560 13.00 -9.08 -22.89
N GLY A 561 13.83 -8.38 -22.12
CA GLY A 561 14.36 -7.09 -22.50
C GLY A 561 15.73 -6.79 -21.89
N GLU A 562 16.47 -5.88 -22.52
CA GLU A 562 17.76 -5.39 -22.04
C GLU A 562 17.90 -3.90 -22.32
N LEU A 563 18.15 -3.12 -21.27
CA LEU A 563 18.44 -1.70 -21.28
C LEU A 563 19.93 -1.50 -20.96
N VAL A 564 20.72 -1.13 -21.95
CA VAL A 564 22.14 -0.78 -21.84
C VAL A 564 22.30 0.73 -21.69
N TRP A 565 23.12 1.16 -20.74
CA TRP A 565 23.68 2.51 -20.67
C TRP A 565 25.21 2.43 -20.79
N ALA A 566 25.76 3.05 -21.82
CA ALA A 566 27.19 3.15 -22.08
C ALA A 566 27.64 4.59 -21.82
N PRO A 567 28.44 4.89 -20.77
CA PRO A 567 28.87 6.25 -20.47
C PRO A 567 29.77 6.86 -21.56
N GLU A 568 29.92 8.18 -21.57
CA GLU A 568 30.75 8.88 -22.56
C GLU A 568 32.21 8.40 -22.52
N GLY A 569 32.66 7.79 -23.62
CA GLY A 569 34.00 7.19 -23.74
C GLY A 569 34.06 5.67 -23.57
N ALA A 570 32.95 5.01 -23.23
CA ALA A 570 32.80 3.55 -23.35
C ALA A 570 32.95 3.09 -24.82
N PRO A 571 33.29 1.81 -25.08
CA PRO A 571 33.47 1.29 -26.44
C PRO A 571 32.15 1.27 -27.25
N ARG A 572 31.89 2.36 -27.98
CA ARG A 572 30.88 2.42 -29.04
C ARG A 572 31.26 1.46 -30.18
N GLY A 573 30.75 0.23 -30.14
CA GLY A 573 31.09 -0.78 -31.16
C GLY A 573 30.21 -2.02 -31.16
N GLU A 574 29.85 -2.56 -29.99
CA GLU A 574 28.96 -3.72 -29.93
C GLU A 574 27.49 -3.29 -30.00
N ALA A 575 26.67 -4.10 -30.67
CA ALA A 575 25.22 -3.96 -30.64
C ALA A 575 24.68 -4.30 -29.24
N ILE A 576 23.35 -4.26 -29.06
CA ILE A 576 22.74 -5.05 -27.98
C ILE A 576 22.90 -6.53 -28.36
N GLU A 577 24.08 -7.08 -28.06
CA GLU A 577 24.33 -8.51 -27.91
C GLU A 577 23.42 -8.98 -26.77
N HIS A 578 22.19 -9.32 -27.15
CA HIS A 578 21.11 -9.78 -26.29
C HIS A 578 21.65 -10.61 -25.14
N ALA A 579 21.16 -10.33 -23.94
CA ALA A 579 21.06 -11.28 -22.86
C ALA A 579 20.71 -12.66 -23.43
N LYS A 580 21.70 -13.56 -23.47
CA LYS A 580 21.52 -14.96 -23.92
C LYS A 580 20.84 -15.74 -22.80
N VAL A 581 19.67 -15.25 -22.39
CA VAL A 581 18.74 -15.91 -21.47
C VAL A 581 18.58 -17.32 -22.01
N PRO A 582 19.06 -18.36 -21.29
CA PRO A 582 19.05 -19.71 -21.79
C PRO A 582 17.65 -20.28 -21.58
N LEU A 583 16.69 -19.74 -22.33
CA LEU A 583 15.28 -20.14 -22.31
C LEU A 583 15.21 -21.65 -22.44
N SER A 584 14.73 -22.29 -21.38
CA SER A 584 14.57 -23.73 -21.28
C SER A 584 13.68 -24.19 -22.44
N ALA A 585 14.31 -24.84 -23.42
CA ALA A 585 13.73 -24.90 -24.75
C ALA A 585 12.41 -25.68 -24.75
N ARG A 586 11.31 -24.95 -25.02
CA ARG A 586 9.94 -25.43 -25.29
C ARG A 586 9.12 -25.85 -24.06
N GLY A 587 8.73 -24.84 -23.27
CA GLY A 587 7.31 -24.63 -22.96
C GLY A 587 6.59 -25.63 -22.04
N SER A 588 7.31 -26.38 -21.21
CA SER A 588 6.72 -27.35 -20.27
C SER A 588 6.38 -26.79 -18.88
N TRP A 589 6.78 -25.55 -18.56
CA TRP A 589 6.40 -24.91 -17.30
C TRP A 589 4.90 -24.56 -17.33
N ARG A 590 4.26 -24.58 -16.16
CA ARG A 590 2.86 -24.20 -15.94
C ARG A 590 2.86 -23.00 -14.99
N SER A 591 1.81 -22.18 -15.04
CA SER A 591 1.59 -21.21 -13.96
C SER A 591 1.48 -21.94 -12.61
N PRO A 592 2.15 -21.46 -11.54
CA PRO A 592 1.92 -21.95 -10.18
C PRO A 592 0.44 -21.83 -9.78
N MET A 593 -0.25 -20.81 -10.33
CA MET A 593 -1.66 -20.49 -10.13
C MET A 593 -2.56 -20.95 -11.31
N GLY A 594 -2.03 -21.76 -12.23
CA GLY A 594 -2.84 -22.46 -13.23
C GLY A 594 -3.83 -23.43 -12.57
N PRO A 595 -4.78 -24.01 -13.33
CA PRO A 595 -5.96 -24.71 -12.79
C PRO A 595 -5.61 -26.01 -12.04
N LYS A 596 -5.19 -25.83 -10.78
CA LYS A 596 -5.14 -26.80 -9.69
C LYS A 596 -6.52 -26.78 -8.99
N VAL A 597 -7.01 -25.57 -8.69
CA VAL A 597 -8.35 -25.26 -8.21
C VAL A 597 -9.38 -25.28 -9.34
N ASP A 598 -10.60 -25.76 -9.08
CA ASP A 598 -11.75 -25.59 -9.98
C ASP A 598 -12.17 -24.10 -10.06
N GLU A 599 -12.17 -23.53 -11.28
CA GLU A 599 -12.55 -22.14 -11.53
C GLU A 599 -13.95 -21.79 -10.99
N ALA A 600 -14.91 -22.73 -11.03
CA ALA A 600 -16.24 -22.52 -10.48
C ALA A 600 -16.24 -22.51 -8.94
N ALA A 601 -15.34 -23.24 -8.30
CA ALA A 601 -15.17 -23.21 -6.85
C ALA A 601 -14.45 -21.93 -6.39
N ALA A 602 -13.42 -21.50 -7.11
CA ALA A 602 -12.74 -20.22 -6.89
C ALA A 602 -13.69 -19.03 -7.10
N GLU A 603 -14.53 -19.07 -8.14
CA GLU A 603 -15.58 -18.09 -8.39
C GLU A 603 -16.63 -18.07 -7.26
N CYS A 604 -17.07 -19.23 -6.78
CA CYS A 604 -17.96 -19.32 -5.62
C CYS A 604 -17.31 -18.78 -4.33
N LEU A 605 -16.00 -18.99 -4.12
CA LEU A 605 -15.27 -18.40 -3.00
C LEU A 605 -15.21 -16.87 -3.12
N ARG A 606 -14.90 -16.36 -4.32
CA ARG A 606 -14.86 -14.93 -4.66
C ARG A 606 -16.21 -14.26 -4.43
N GLN A 607 -17.31 -14.89 -4.86
CA GLN A 607 -18.67 -14.41 -4.62
C GLN A 607 -19.00 -14.34 -3.12
N GLY A 608 -18.70 -15.40 -2.36
CA GLY A 608 -18.91 -15.41 -0.90
C GLY A 608 -18.13 -14.28 -0.21
N GLY A 609 -16.86 -14.09 -0.58
CA GLY A 609 -16.03 -12.98 -0.11
C GLY A 609 -16.59 -11.60 -0.49
N GLN A 610 -17.13 -11.44 -1.71
CA GLN A 610 -17.74 -10.17 -2.15
C GLN A 610 -19.02 -9.85 -1.38
N VAL A 611 -19.91 -10.82 -1.14
CA VAL A 611 -21.12 -10.61 -0.32
C VAL A 611 -20.73 -10.22 1.11
N LEU A 612 -19.74 -10.89 1.70
CA LEU A 612 -19.22 -10.53 3.03
C LEU A 612 -18.63 -9.12 3.06
N SER A 613 -17.78 -8.73 2.09
CA SER A 613 -17.16 -7.39 2.07
C SER A 613 -18.18 -6.27 1.83
N GLN A 614 -19.09 -6.43 0.86
CA GLN A 614 -20.17 -5.46 0.61
C GLN A 614 -21.11 -5.34 1.81
N GLY A 615 -21.50 -6.47 2.41
CA GLY A 615 -22.37 -6.52 3.56
C GLY A 615 -21.73 -5.95 4.83
N LEU A 616 -20.43 -6.16 5.05
CA LEU A 616 -19.68 -5.49 6.12
C LEU A 616 -19.65 -3.98 5.92
N SER A 617 -19.40 -3.50 4.70
CA SER A 617 -19.40 -2.07 4.38
C SER A 617 -20.78 -1.43 4.63
N ALA A 618 -21.85 -2.07 4.14
CA ALA A 618 -23.22 -1.65 4.38
C ALA A 618 -23.65 -1.74 5.86
N ALA A 619 -23.12 -2.70 6.62
CA ALA A 619 -23.36 -2.78 8.05
C ALA A 619 -22.70 -1.60 8.79
N THR A 620 -21.46 -1.21 8.44
CA THR A 620 -20.71 -0.14 9.15
C THR A 620 -21.36 1.27 9.12
N THR A 621 -22.42 1.48 8.34
CA THR A 621 -23.22 2.72 8.34
C THR A 621 -24.51 2.63 9.18
N MET A 622 -24.81 1.47 9.78
CA MET A 622 -26.03 1.25 10.59
C MET A 622 -25.85 1.60 12.08
N GLU A 623 -26.98 1.83 12.74
CA GLU A 623 -27.07 1.94 14.20
C GLU A 623 -26.54 0.66 14.89
N ARG A 624 -25.83 0.83 16.02
CA ARG A 624 -25.05 -0.23 16.69
C ARG A 624 -25.90 -1.41 17.17
N ASP A 625 -27.15 -1.16 17.53
CA ASP A 625 -28.17 -2.17 17.88
C ASP A 625 -28.59 -3.02 16.67
N ARG A 626 -28.53 -2.48 15.45
CA ARG A 626 -28.92 -3.20 14.22
C ARG A 626 -27.74 -3.87 13.53
N LEU A 627 -26.51 -3.40 13.80
CA LEU A 627 -25.26 -3.89 13.21
C LEU A 627 -25.13 -5.42 13.28
N GLY A 628 -25.43 -6.02 14.44
CA GLY A 628 -25.37 -7.48 14.63
C GLY A 628 -26.36 -8.25 13.73
N LEU A 629 -27.62 -7.80 13.69
CA LEU A 629 -28.66 -8.40 12.85
C LEU A 629 -28.38 -8.23 11.35
N ALA A 630 -27.81 -7.10 10.95
CA ALA A 630 -27.38 -6.85 9.57
C ALA A 630 -26.27 -7.82 9.14
N LEU A 631 -25.23 -8.00 9.96
CA LEU A 631 -24.16 -8.95 9.68
C LEU A 631 -24.63 -10.41 9.67
N ALA A 632 -25.59 -10.78 10.53
CA ALA A 632 -26.20 -12.10 10.50
C ALA A 632 -26.99 -12.36 9.20
N LYS A 633 -27.66 -11.34 8.64
CA LYS A 633 -28.30 -11.44 7.31
C LYS A 633 -27.27 -11.61 6.19
N VAL A 634 -26.18 -10.84 6.23
CA VAL A 634 -25.07 -10.92 5.25
C VAL A 634 -24.43 -12.30 5.23
N LEU A 635 -24.25 -12.94 6.39
CA LEU A 635 -23.79 -14.32 6.49
C LEU A 635 -24.73 -15.31 5.78
N VAL A 636 -26.05 -15.16 5.95
CA VAL A 636 -27.07 -16.00 5.28
C VAL A 636 -27.06 -15.78 3.76
N GLU A 637 -26.76 -14.57 3.30
CA GLU A 637 -26.63 -14.24 1.87
C GLU A 637 -25.33 -14.78 1.25
N ALA A 638 -24.23 -14.88 2.02
CA ALA A 638 -22.95 -15.45 1.57
C ALA A 638 -22.92 -16.99 1.59
N GLU A 639 -23.67 -17.62 2.49
CA GLU A 639 -23.64 -19.07 2.74
C GLU A 639 -23.83 -19.94 1.48
N PRO A 640 -24.71 -19.65 0.51
CA PRO A 640 -24.84 -20.45 -0.71
C PRO A 640 -23.56 -20.53 -1.55
N SER A 641 -22.81 -19.43 -1.62
CA SER A 641 -21.53 -19.35 -2.35
C SER A 641 -20.40 -20.00 -1.56
N LEU A 642 -20.35 -19.84 -0.23
CA LEU A 642 -19.41 -20.56 0.64
C LEU A 642 -19.65 -22.08 0.63
N ALA A 643 -20.91 -22.52 0.62
CA ALA A 643 -21.30 -23.92 0.49
C ALA A 643 -21.16 -24.47 -0.94
N CYS A 644 -20.97 -23.60 -1.95
CA CYS A 644 -20.54 -24.00 -3.28
C CYS A 644 -19.04 -24.29 -3.30
N ALA A 645 -18.22 -23.34 -2.84
CA ALA A 645 -16.76 -23.50 -2.76
C ALA A 645 -16.36 -24.70 -1.87
N ALA A 646 -17.01 -24.88 -0.71
CA ALA A 646 -16.71 -25.99 0.21
C ALA A 646 -17.05 -27.42 -0.28
N LYS A 647 -17.28 -27.61 -1.59
CA LYS A 647 -17.36 -28.92 -2.26
C LYS A 647 -16.02 -29.34 -2.89
N ASP A 648 -15.15 -28.38 -3.15
CA ASP A 648 -13.82 -28.53 -3.72
C ASP A 648 -12.76 -28.55 -2.60
N GLU A 649 -11.72 -29.35 -2.75
CA GLU A 649 -10.75 -29.62 -1.68
C GLU A 649 -9.83 -28.42 -1.43
N ASP A 650 -9.39 -27.73 -2.50
CA ASP A 650 -8.49 -26.58 -2.42
C ASP A 650 -9.16 -25.32 -1.83
N THR A 651 -10.46 -25.13 -2.07
CA THR A 651 -11.22 -23.97 -1.55
C THR A 651 -12.02 -24.25 -0.28
N ALA A 652 -12.18 -25.50 0.17
CA ALA A 652 -12.94 -25.83 1.39
C ALA A 652 -12.37 -25.16 2.66
N ALA A 653 -11.04 -25.14 2.83
CA ALA A 653 -10.40 -24.49 3.98
C ALA A 653 -10.65 -22.97 3.99
N ALA A 654 -10.61 -22.34 2.81
CA ALA A 654 -10.88 -20.92 2.63
C ALA A 654 -12.35 -20.57 2.94
N ALA A 655 -13.29 -21.34 2.39
CA ALA A 655 -14.73 -21.13 2.60
C ALA A 655 -15.15 -21.38 4.06
N ALA A 656 -14.57 -22.39 4.72
CA ALA A 656 -14.75 -22.62 6.15
C ALA A 656 -14.20 -21.44 6.99
N GLY A 657 -13.01 -20.93 6.64
CA GLY A 657 -12.43 -19.75 7.26
C GLY A 657 -13.28 -18.49 7.08
N LEU A 658 -13.84 -18.23 5.88
CA LEU A 658 -14.74 -17.09 5.63
C LEU A 658 -15.99 -17.18 6.50
N ARG A 659 -16.61 -18.37 6.58
CA ARG A 659 -17.75 -18.63 7.46
C ARG A 659 -17.38 -18.36 8.91
N ARG A 660 -16.27 -18.92 9.41
CA ARG A 660 -15.80 -18.69 10.80
C ARG A 660 -15.58 -17.20 11.09
N MET A 661 -14.80 -16.52 10.26
CA MET A 661 -14.50 -15.09 10.41
C MET A 661 -15.78 -14.25 10.47
N ALA A 662 -16.73 -14.49 9.57
CA ALA A 662 -18.01 -13.78 9.55
C ALA A 662 -18.86 -14.07 10.79
N VAL A 663 -19.00 -15.35 11.18
CA VAL A 663 -19.76 -15.77 12.38
C VAL A 663 -19.17 -15.15 13.65
N GLU A 664 -17.86 -15.23 13.86
CA GLU A 664 -17.21 -14.68 15.05
C GLU A 664 -17.30 -13.15 15.10
N LEU A 665 -17.14 -12.48 13.95
CA LEU A 665 -17.24 -11.03 13.85
C LEU A 665 -18.67 -10.54 14.13
N THR A 666 -19.69 -11.21 13.58
CA THR A 666 -21.09 -10.96 13.93
C THR A 666 -21.36 -11.20 15.42
N ALA A 667 -20.78 -12.24 16.02
CA ALA A 667 -21.03 -12.59 17.42
C ALA A 667 -20.49 -11.54 18.40
N ASP A 668 -19.25 -11.09 18.23
CA ASP A 668 -18.69 -10.05 19.12
C ASP A 668 -19.31 -8.67 18.88
N VAL A 669 -19.81 -8.39 17.67
CA VAL A 669 -20.65 -7.21 17.40
C VAL A 669 -21.96 -7.30 18.19
N MET A 670 -22.67 -8.44 18.12
CA MET A 670 -23.90 -8.67 18.89
C MET A 670 -23.64 -8.55 20.39
N MET A 671 -22.58 -9.16 20.93
CA MET A 671 -22.22 -9.04 22.35
C MET A 671 -21.86 -7.60 22.74
N GLY A 672 -21.12 -6.87 21.90
CA GLY A 672 -20.84 -5.44 22.05
C GLY A 672 -22.06 -4.51 21.88
N ALA A 673 -23.19 -5.05 21.42
CA ALA A 673 -24.52 -4.43 21.40
C ALA A 673 -25.48 -5.05 22.44
N HIS A 674 -24.95 -5.81 23.41
CA HIS A 674 -25.68 -6.51 24.47
C HIS A 674 -26.66 -7.62 24.02
N GLN A 675 -26.59 -8.06 22.76
CA GLN A 675 -27.45 -9.10 22.17
C GLN A 675 -26.93 -10.53 22.44
N TYR A 676 -26.58 -10.82 23.69
CA TYR A 676 -25.89 -12.06 24.10
C TYR A 676 -26.64 -13.35 23.68
N GLU A 677 -27.96 -13.41 23.83
CA GLU A 677 -28.74 -14.60 23.44
C GLU A 677 -28.70 -14.85 21.93
N ALA A 678 -28.69 -13.79 21.11
CA ALA A 678 -28.59 -13.90 19.66
C ALA A 678 -27.20 -14.38 19.23
N ALA A 679 -26.13 -13.82 19.84
CA ALA A 679 -24.76 -14.23 19.62
C ALA A 679 -24.54 -15.72 19.97
N LEU A 680 -25.01 -16.15 21.15
CA LEU A 680 -24.90 -17.53 21.62
C LEU A 680 -25.71 -18.51 20.75
N SER A 681 -26.93 -18.13 20.36
CA SER A 681 -27.78 -18.93 19.47
C SER A 681 -27.13 -19.13 18.10
N MET A 682 -26.59 -18.06 17.52
CA MET A 682 -25.88 -18.10 16.24
C MET A 682 -24.59 -18.93 16.32
N LEU A 683 -23.74 -18.71 17.33
CA LEU A 683 -22.51 -19.48 17.56
C LEU A 683 -22.81 -20.98 17.72
N SER A 684 -23.85 -21.33 18.47
CA SER A 684 -24.27 -22.73 18.67
C SER A 684 -24.78 -23.36 17.37
N THR A 685 -25.66 -22.66 16.65
CA THR A 685 -26.19 -23.11 15.34
C THR A 685 -25.07 -23.32 14.33
N GLN A 686 -24.10 -22.41 14.28
CA GLN A 686 -22.98 -22.48 13.34
C GLN A 686 -21.96 -23.55 13.71
N CYS A 687 -21.75 -23.82 15.01
CA CYS A 687 -21.04 -25.02 15.47
C CYS A 687 -21.72 -26.31 14.98
N GLU A 688 -23.04 -26.45 15.15
CA GLU A 688 -23.77 -27.65 14.73
C GLU A 688 -23.77 -27.87 13.20
N LEU A 689 -23.90 -26.79 12.42
CA LEU A 689 -23.90 -26.83 10.96
C LEU A 689 -22.50 -27.09 10.37
N SER A 690 -21.49 -26.32 10.79
CA SER A 690 -20.14 -26.37 10.19
C SER A 690 -19.24 -27.45 10.78
N LYS A 691 -19.42 -27.78 12.07
CA LYS A 691 -18.52 -28.60 12.89
C LYS A 691 -17.09 -28.03 13.00
N ASP A 692 -16.88 -26.75 12.72
CA ASP A 692 -15.61 -26.06 12.96
C ASP A 692 -15.29 -26.09 14.47
N GLU A 693 -14.14 -26.66 14.83
CA GLU A 693 -13.76 -26.86 16.24
C GLU A 693 -13.53 -25.55 16.99
N ALA A 694 -13.09 -24.48 16.31
CA ALA A 694 -12.89 -23.17 16.92
C ALA A 694 -14.23 -22.48 17.19
N LEU A 695 -15.19 -22.53 16.25
CA LEU A 695 -16.57 -22.08 16.50
C LEU A 695 -17.23 -22.88 17.63
N CYS A 696 -17.07 -24.20 17.64
CA CYS A 696 -17.61 -25.05 18.70
C CYS A 696 -16.94 -24.84 20.07
N ARG A 697 -15.65 -24.49 20.09
CA ARG A 697 -14.92 -24.07 21.30
C ARG A 697 -15.46 -22.72 21.78
N ARG A 698 -15.52 -21.72 20.90
CA ARG A 698 -16.03 -20.36 21.19
C ARG A 698 -17.47 -20.37 21.70
N ALA A 699 -18.34 -21.17 21.11
CA ALA A 699 -19.73 -21.34 21.56
C ALA A 699 -19.81 -21.86 23.00
N LYS A 700 -19.02 -22.88 23.35
CA LYS A 700 -18.96 -23.47 24.70
C LYS A 700 -18.36 -22.50 25.72
N GLU A 701 -17.28 -21.80 25.36
CA GLU A 701 -16.64 -20.78 26.20
C GLU A 701 -17.63 -19.66 26.54
N GLN A 702 -18.28 -19.07 25.52
CA GLN A 702 -19.24 -17.98 25.73
C GLN A 702 -20.49 -18.45 26.48
N ALA A 703 -20.98 -19.67 26.26
CA ALA A 703 -22.09 -20.24 27.02
C ALA A 703 -21.74 -20.57 28.49
N ALA A 704 -20.46 -20.73 28.82
CA ALA A 704 -19.97 -20.99 30.17
C ALA A 704 -19.66 -19.69 30.95
N LEU A 705 -19.52 -18.54 30.28
CA LEU A 705 -19.35 -17.26 30.96
C LEU A 705 -20.66 -16.85 31.68
N PRO A 706 -20.57 -16.28 32.90
CA PRO A 706 -21.75 -15.73 33.56
C PRO A 706 -22.28 -14.56 32.72
N ARG A 707 -23.55 -14.65 32.32
CA ARG A 707 -24.24 -13.58 31.57
C ARG A 707 -24.06 -12.25 32.32
N PRO A 708 -23.52 -11.19 31.69
CA PRO A 708 -23.40 -9.92 32.36
C PRO A 708 -24.80 -9.40 32.65
N LYS A 709 -25.18 -9.38 33.93
CA LYS A 709 -26.40 -8.73 34.37
C LYS A 709 -26.27 -7.25 34.03
N THR A 710 -27.20 -6.71 33.24
CA THR A 710 -27.47 -5.27 33.25
C THR A 710 -27.63 -4.87 34.72
N PRO A 711 -26.89 -3.86 35.24
CA PRO A 711 -26.99 -3.49 36.63
C PRO A 711 -28.42 -3.02 36.92
N GLU A 712 -29.14 -3.73 37.81
CA GLU A 712 -30.44 -3.26 38.33
C GLU A 712 -30.18 -1.97 39.14
N ILE A 713 -30.30 -0.84 38.46
CA ILE A 713 -30.40 0.47 39.09
C ILE A 713 -31.79 0.51 39.71
N ASP A 714 -31.89 0.22 41.01
CA ASP A 714 -33.16 0.25 41.75
C ASP A 714 -33.67 1.68 42.03
N TRP A 715 -32.83 2.70 41.83
CA TRP A 715 -33.15 4.11 42.00
C TRP A 715 -32.18 4.99 41.18
N ALA A 716 -32.70 6.02 40.52
CA ALA A 716 -31.89 7.09 39.94
C ALA A 716 -32.55 8.44 40.26
N MET A 717 -31.75 9.42 40.68
CA MET A 717 -32.28 10.71 41.12
C MET A 717 -32.34 11.67 39.94
N VAL A 718 -33.55 11.89 39.42
CA VAL A 718 -33.77 12.86 38.34
C VAL A 718 -33.73 14.28 38.91
N CYS A 719 -32.70 15.03 38.53
CA CYS A 719 -32.57 16.45 38.86
C CYS A 719 -33.27 17.30 37.81
N ASP A 720 -34.17 18.19 38.23
CA ASP A 720 -34.69 19.26 37.37
C ASP A 720 -33.65 20.40 37.32
N PRO A 721 -33.10 20.77 36.14
CA PRO A 721 -32.09 21.83 36.06
C PRO A 721 -32.64 23.23 36.38
N ASP A 722 -33.95 23.45 36.27
CA ASP A 722 -34.59 24.72 36.64
C ASP A 722 -35.04 24.74 38.13
N TYR A 723 -35.12 23.57 38.79
CA TYR A 723 -35.50 23.43 40.20
C TYR A 723 -34.56 22.49 40.98
N GLY A 724 -33.55 23.06 41.65
CA GLY A 724 -32.56 22.35 42.48
C GLY A 724 -33.08 21.73 43.80
N MET A 725 -34.14 20.93 43.73
CA MET A 725 -34.73 20.11 44.79
C MET A 725 -35.18 18.77 44.15
N PRO A 726 -34.94 17.60 44.78
CA PRO A 726 -35.28 16.31 44.17
C PRO A 726 -36.81 16.16 44.00
N ALA A 727 -37.23 15.78 42.79
CA ALA A 727 -38.65 15.71 42.39
C ALA A 727 -39.36 14.42 42.87
N GLY A 728 -39.14 14.03 44.13
CA GLY A 728 -39.70 12.81 44.73
C GLY A 728 -38.90 11.53 44.46
N ASP A 729 -39.34 10.44 45.10
CA ASP A 729 -38.73 9.11 44.97
C ASP A 729 -39.14 8.43 43.65
N LEU A 730 -38.59 8.91 42.53
CA LEU A 730 -38.84 8.34 41.20
C LEU A 730 -38.11 6.99 41.06
N VAL A 731 -38.85 5.89 40.95
CA VAL A 731 -38.27 4.54 40.80
C VAL A 731 -37.97 4.29 39.33
N VAL A 732 -36.84 4.85 38.87
CA VAL A 732 -36.27 4.57 37.55
C VAL A 732 -35.54 3.24 37.61
N ARG A 733 -36.17 2.17 37.13
CA ARG A 733 -35.54 0.87 36.89
C ARG A 733 -35.03 0.79 35.46
N MET A 734 -33.75 0.42 35.32
CA MET A 734 -33.16 0.08 34.03
C MET A 734 -32.87 -1.42 33.99
N ASP A 735 -33.40 -2.10 32.98
CA ASP A 735 -33.15 -3.52 32.73
C ASP A 735 -32.90 -3.79 31.23
N ALA A 736 -32.79 -5.06 30.84
CA ALA A 736 -32.53 -5.44 29.44
C ALA A 736 -33.71 -5.20 28.47
N SER A 737 -34.87 -4.79 28.98
CA SER A 737 -36.08 -4.44 28.22
C SER A 737 -36.27 -2.93 28.04
N GLY A 738 -35.62 -2.09 28.87
CA GLY A 738 -35.62 -0.64 28.69
C GLY A 738 -35.51 0.17 29.99
N ILE A 739 -36.02 1.40 29.94
CA ILE A 739 -36.16 2.29 31.10
C ILE A 739 -37.63 2.20 31.56
N ALA A 740 -37.86 1.83 32.80
CA ALA A 740 -39.17 1.90 33.44
C ALA A 740 -39.15 2.96 34.54
N ILE A 741 -40.08 3.90 34.52
CA ILE A 741 -40.24 4.95 35.53
C ILE A 741 -41.52 4.65 36.31
N ASP A 742 -41.40 4.44 37.62
CA ASP A 742 -42.49 4.05 38.53
C ASP A 742 -43.29 2.81 38.05
N GLY A 743 -42.59 1.91 37.33
CA GLY A 743 -43.17 0.69 36.75
C GLY A 743 -43.86 0.88 35.39
N ALA A 744 -43.91 2.09 34.84
CA ALA A 744 -44.32 2.33 33.46
C ALA A 744 -43.10 2.31 32.53
N SER A 745 -43.11 1.50 31.47
CA SER A 745 -42.04 1.51 30.45
C SER A 745 -42.07 2.82 29.68
N VAL A 746 -40.92 3.48 29.54
CA VAL A 746 -40.74 4.75 28.82
C VAL A 746 -39.72 4.53 27.69
N SER A 747 -40.06 4.92 26.46
CA SER A 747 -39.11 4.86 25.35
C SER A 747 -38.07 6.00 25.45
N PRO A 748 -36.83 5.81 24.98
CA PRO A 748 -35.84 6.89 24.95
C PRO A 748 -36.29 8.15 24.19
N SER A 749 -37.24 8.01 23.25
CA SER A 749 -37.86 9.10 22.50
C SER A 749 -38.95 9.89 23.25
N GLU A 750 -39.45 9.39 24.38
CA GLU A 750 -40.39 10.10 25.25
C GLU A 750 -39.67 10.92 26.33
N LEU A 751 -38.39 10.65 26.56
CA LEU A 751 -37.50 11.51 27.34
C LEU A 751 -37.10 12.73 26.48
N GLY A 752 -37.47 13.93 26.93
CA GLY A 752 -37.22 15.16 26.18
C GLY A 752 -35.72 15.49 26.06
N PRO A 753 -35.31 16.32 25.08
CA PRO A 753 -33.91 16.63 24.77
C PRO A 753 -33.21 17.55 25.82
N ARG A 754 -33.63 17.48 27.08
CA ARG A 754 -33.09 18.20 28.24
C ARG A 754 -33.10 17.37 29.55
N THR A 755 -33.49 16.10 29.50
CA THR A 755 -33.53 15.24 30.71
C THR A 755 -32.17 14.61 30.96
N GLU A 756 -31.35 15.22 31.81
CA GLU A 756 -30.12 14.59 32.33
C GLU A 756 -30.48 13.60 33.47
N VAL A 757 -30.21 12.31 33.26
CA VAL A 757 -30.42 11.26 34.28
C VAL A 757 -29.13 11.04 35.05
N VAL A 758 -29.02 11.63 36.24
CA VAL A 758 -27.84 11.49 37.11
C VAL A 758 -27.92 10.19 37.90
N VAL A 759 -27.26 9.14 37.42
CA VAL A 759 -27.19 7.83 38.09
C VAL A 759 -26.17 7.86 39.23
N ALA A 760 -26.65 8.12 40.44
CA ALA A 760 -25.85 8.05 41.67
C ALA A 760 -25.85 6.61 42.25
N ALA A 761 -24.89 5.78 41.87
CA ALA A 761 -24.82 4.40 42.36
C ALA A 761 -24.22 4.30 43.78
N ALA A 762 -25.05 4.27 44.84
CA ALA A 762 -24.59 3.96 46.20
C ALA A 762 -24.72 2.46 46.51
N ALA A 763 -23.59 1.75 46.51
CA ALA A 763 -23.53 0.35 46.94
C ALA A 763 -23.72 0.23 48.46
N ARG A 764 -24.84 -0.34 48.91
CA ARG A 764 -25.07 -0.70 50.33
C ARG A 764 -24.29 -1.96 50.70
N ALA A 765 -23.11 -1.78 51.29
CA ALA A 765 -22.27 -2.86 51.80
C ALA A 765 -22.48 -3.09 53.32
N GLU A 766 -23.72 -3.37 53.73
CA GLU A 766 -24.07 -3.69 55.13
C GLU A 766 -24.90 -4.99 55.20
N ASP A 767 -24.20 -6.13 55.24
CA ASP A 767 -24.51 -7.33 56.07
C ASP A 767 -23.68 -8.56 55.62
N ALA A 768 -22.40 -8.61 56.04
CA ALA A 768 -21.53 -9.77 55.84
C ALA A 768 -20.48 -9.89 56.97
N PHE A 769 -20.92 -10.37 58.14
CA PHE A 769 -20.07 -10.56 59.32
C PHE A 769 -19.37 -11.93 59.26
N ILE A 770 -18.05 -11.96 59.02
CA ILE A 770 -17.23 -13.18 59.11
C ILE A 770 -15.90 -12.84 59.80
N ASP A 771 -15.66 -13.48 60.96
CA ASP A 771 -14.34 -13.63 61.58
C ASP A 771 -13.55 -14.75 60.87
N GLU A 772 -12.23 -14.75 61.07
CA GLU A 772 -11.21 -15.65 60.49
C GLU A 772 -10.74 -15.31 59.04
N ILE A 773 -9.45 -14.97 58.94
CA ILE A 773 -8.73 -14.76 57.67
C ILE A 773 -7.88 -16.01 57.38
N PRO A 774 -8.21 -16.82 56.35
CA PRO A 774 -7.27 -17.79 55.81
C PRO A 774 -6.15 -17.08 55.00
N PRO A 775 -4.94 -17.66 54.90
CA PRO A 775 -3.86 -17.07 54.11
C PRO A 775 -4.24 -17.03 52.61
N PRO A 776 -3.75 -16.04 51.85
CA PRO A 776 -4.16 -15.84 50.46
C PRO A 776 -3.66 -16.97 49.53
N PRO A 777 -4.46 -17.37 48.53
CA PRO A 777 -3.97 -18.20 47.43
C PRO A 777 -2.98 -17.43 46.54
N PRO A 778 -2.15 -18.12 45.72
CA PRO A 778 -1.29 -17.47 44.74
C PRO A 778 -2.11 -16.69 43.69
N PRO A 779 -1.54 -15.64 43.07
CA PRO A 779 -2.30 -14.72 42.24
C PRO A 779 -2.79 -15.36 40.93
N LEU A 780 -4.11 -15.51 40.81
CA LEU A 780 -4.77 -15.68 39.52
C LEU A 780 -4.96 -14.31 38.88
N GLY A 781 -4.33 -14.08 37.73
CA GLY A 781 -4.45 -12.84 36.96
C GLY A 781 -5.80 -12.74 36.26
N ILE A 782 -6.83 -12.28 36.97
CA ILE A 782 -8.16 -11.99 36.41
C ILE A 782 -8.54 -10.54 36.76
N GLY A 783 -8.17 -9.61 35.89
CA GLY A 783 -8.74 -8.25 35.90
C GLY A 783 -10.12 -8.28 35.26
N ALA A 784 -11.17 -8.42 36.06
CA ALA A 784 -12.54 -8.25 35.57
C ALA A 784 -12.82 -6.76 35.32
N PRO A 785 -13.25 -6.33 34.12
CA PRO A 785 -13.55 -4.94 33.85
C PRO A 785 -14.83 -4.51 34.58
N ILE A 786 -14.75 -3.41 35.33
CA ILE A 786 -15.93 -2.67 35.79
C ILE A 786 -16.48 -1.92 34.56
N PRO A 787 -17.81 -1.89 34.32
CA PRO A 787 -18.36 -1.14 33.20
C PRO A 787 -18.18 0.36 33.41
N GLU A 788 -17.41 1.00 32.53
CA GLU A 788 -17.16 2.45 32.56
C GLU A 788 -18.39 3.26 32.13
N THR A 789 -19.25 3.60 33.10
CA THR A 789 -20.04 4.83 32.98
C THR A 789 -19.11 6.03 33.17
N LYS A 790 -19.15 7.02 32.27
CA LYS A 790 -18.47 8.31 32.48
C LYS A 790 -19.04 9.04 33.69
N ALA A 791 -18.44 8.80 34.86
CA ALA A 791 -18.72 9.55 36.07
C ALA A 791 -18.01 10.91 35.99
N VAL A 792 -18.79 11.98 35.87
CA VAL A 792 -18.32 13.35 36.11
C VAL A 792 -18.64 13.70 37.55
N ALA A 793 -17.64 14.10 38.33
CA ALA A 793 -17.83 14.50 39.73
C ALA A 793 -17.72 16.02 39.88
N GLU A 794 -18.81 16.69 40.24
CA GLU A 794 -18.75 18.09 40.67
C GLU A 794 -18.48 18.16 42.18
N LEU A 795 -17.36 18.76 42.57
CA LEU A 795 -16.88 18.85 43.94
C LEU A 795 -16.93 20.30 44.41
N SER A 796 -18.04 20.68 45.05
CA SER A 796 -18.17 21.97 45.72
C SER A 796 -17.31 21.99 46.99
N LEU A 797 -16.17 22.70 46.93
CA LEU A 797 -15.20 22.80 48.02
C LEU A 797 -15.34 24.13 48.76
N ASP A 798 -15.44 24.07 50.09
CA ASP A 798 -15.33 25.25 50.94
C ASP A 798 -13.93 25.88 50.79
N ALA A 799 -13.87 27.20 50.55
CA ALA A 799 -12.64 27.94 50.32
C ALA A 799 -11.67 27.99 51.52
N SER A 800 -12.04 27.42 52.67
CA SER A 800 -11.17 27.20 53.83
C SER A 800 -10.39 25.88 53.79
N LEU A 801 -10.69 24.96 52.87
CA LEU A 801 -10.00 23.67 52.74
C LEU A 801 -8.60 23.82 52.12
N THR A 802 -7.61 23.18 52.72
CA THR A 802 -6.25 23.12 52.19
C THR A 802 -6.07 21.97 51.20
N MET A 803 -5.12 22.10 50.26
CA MET A 803 -4.85 21.05 49.26
C MET A 803 -4.44 19.70 49.85
N GLU A 804 -3.96 19.63 51.10
CA GLU A 804 -3.69 18.36 51.77
C GLU A 804 -4.97 17.65 52.24
N GLN A 805 -6.05 18.39 52.52
CA GLN A 805 -7.36 17.85 52.87
C GLN A 805 -8.16 17.43 51.63
N VAL A 806 -7.93 18.09 50.49
CA VAL A 806 -8.59 17.78 49.20
C VAL A 806 -7.93 16.59 48.48
N ARG A 807 -6.60 16.44 48.60
CA ARG A 807 -5.81 15.40 47.91
C ARG A 807 -6.31 13.95 48.12
N PRO A 808 -6.74 13.50 49.32
CA PRO A 808 -7.27 12.15 49.50
C PRO A 808 -8.58 11.90 48.75
N VAL A 809 -9.45 12.91 48.68
CA VAL A 809 -10.77 12.81 48.00
C VAL A 809 -10.57 12.72 46.49
N LEU A 810 -9.75 13.60 45.91
CA LEU A 810 -9.40 13.53 44.49
C LEU A 810 -8.74 12.20 44.13
N ARG A 811 -7.91 11.65 45.03
CA ARG A 811 -7.28 10.34 44.80
C ARG A 811 -8.29 9.19 44.82
N ALA A 812 -9.21 9.18 45.79
CA ALA A 812 -10.27 8.16 45.86
C ALA A 812 -11.21 8.20 44.64
N LEU A 813 -11.43 9.38 44.02
CA LEU A 813 -12.20 9.50 42.79
C LEU A 813 -11.43 8.97 41.56
N LEU A 814 -10.14 9.30 41.44
CA LEU A 814 -9.28 8.78 40.37
C LEU A 814 -9.09 7.26 40.47
N ASP A 815 -8.86 6.74 41.68
CA ASP A 815 -8.76 5.30 41.97
C ASP A 815 -10.11 4.58 41.72
N ALA A 816 -11.23 5.32 41.58
CA ALA A 816 -12.56 4.83 41.22
C ALA A 816 -12.95 5.10 39.74
N GLY A 817 -12.02 5.55 38.89
CA GLY A 817 -12.24 5.73 37.45
C GLY A 817 -12.90 7.06 37.03
N VAL A 818 -13.04 8.04 37.93
CA VAL A 818 -13.58 9.37 37.59
C VAL A 818 -12.55 10.15 36.77
N THR A 819 -12.78 10.29 35.46
CA THR A 819 -11.87 10.99 34.54
C THR A 819 -11.94 12.51 34.64
N ASP A 820 -13.11 13.05 34.97
CA ASP A 820 -13.42 14.47 34.90
C ASP A 820 -14.00 14.97 36.25
N VAL A 821 -13.30 15.91 36.88
CA VAL A 821 -13.71 16.51 38.17
C VAL A 821 -13.84 18.03 38.02
N LEU A 822 -15.05 18.55 38.21
CA LEU A 822 -15.34 19.98 38.18
C LEU A 822 -15.24 20.58 39.59
N LEU A 823 -14.49 21.68 39.72
CA LEU A 823 -14.19 22.32 41.02
C LEU A 823 -14.64 23.80 41.03
N PRO A 824 -15.96 24.08 41.22
CA PRO A 824 -16.48 25.44 41.32
C PRO A 824 -16.08 26.09 42.66
N VAL A 825 -15.09 26.99 42.64
CA VAL A 825 -14.65 27.73 43.83
C VAL A 825 -15.61 28.89 44.14
N THR A 826 -16.67 28.61 44.90
CA THR A 826 -17.64 29.63 45.34
C THR A 826 -17.19 30.35 46.60
N GLY A 827 -16.49 31.49 46.47
CA GLY A 827 -16.04 32.27 47.64
C GLY A 827 -15.49 33.67 47.34
N THR A 828 -16.35 34.69 47.27
CA THR A 828 -15.92 36.08 47.04
C THR A 828 -15.50 36.80 48.32
N ARG A 829 -14.21 36.72 48.67
CA ARG A 829 -13.56 37.71 49.57
C ARG A 829 -12.29 38.29 48.95
N ARG A 830 -12.26 39.61 48.83
CA ARG A 830 -11.02 40.37 48.59
C ARG A 830 -10.19 40.40 49.88
N SER A 831 -8.98 39.87 49.83
CA SER A 831 -7.89 40.21 50.75
C SER A 831 -6.58 40.22 49.96
N GLU A 832 -5.72 41.18 50.25
CA GLU A 832 -4.50 41.46 49.48
C GLU A 832 -3.39 40.46 49.83
N GLY A 833 -2.67 39.94 48.82
CA GLY A 833 -1.60 38.97 49.06
C GLY A 833 -1.26 38.09 47.85
N ALA A 834 -0.88 38.68 46.72
CA ALA A 834 -0.51 37.92 45.53
C ALA A 834 0.92 37.36 45.63
N LEU A 835 1.05 36.03 45.52
CA LEU A 835 2.30 35.32 45.23
C LEU A 835 2.04 34.27 44.12
N PRO A 836 3.07 33.86 43.35
CA PRO A 836 2.86 33.73 41.91
C PRO A 836 2.82 32.30 41.37
N ALA A 837 2.08 32.12 40.27
CA ALA A 837 2.23 30.98 39.40
C ALA A 837 3.36 31.24 38.38
N LYS A 838 4.51 30.57 38.55
CA LYS A 838 5.41 30.15 37.46
C LYS A 838 6.50 29.20 37.97
N LEU A 839 6.57 28.02 37.33
CA LEU A 839 7.73 27.14 37.36
C LEU A 839 8.09 26.85 35.89
N VAL A 840 9.10 27.55 35.39
CA VAL A 840 9.68 27.36 34.06
C VAL A 840 11.20 27.37 34.26
N ALA A 841 11.90 26.36 33.74
CA ALA A 841 13.35 26.30 33.85
C ALA A 841 14.01 27.33 32.93
N GLU A 842 15.02 28.04 33.43
CA GLU A 842 15.78 29.01 32.65
C GLU A 842 16.85 28.32 31.78
N ALA A 843 17.07 28.86 30.58
CA ALA A 843 18.20 28.55 29.72
C ALA A 843 19.02 29.83 29.46
N PRO A 844 20.36 29.74 29.32
CA PRO A 844 21.22 30.92 29.23
C PRO A 844 21.14 31.63 27.86
N PRO A 845 21.37 32.96 27.81
CA PRO A 845 21.22 33.76 26.58
C PRO A 845 22.41 33.62 25.60
N PRO A 846 22.17 33.71 24.27
CA PRO A 846 23.22 33.76 23.26
C PRO A 846 23.86 35.17 23.12
N PRO A 847 25.06 35.29 22.54
CA PRO A 847 25.76 36.56 22.33
C PRO A 847 25.27 37.33 21.08
N PRO A 848 25.49 38.67 21.00
CA PRO A 848 24.92 39.51 19.93
C PRO A 848 25.87 39.76 18.74
N VAL A 849 25.38 39.54 17.52
CA VAL A 849 25.88 40.13 16.26
C VAL A 849 24.65 40.45 15.37
N GLY A 850 24.75 41.46 14.49
CA GLY A 850 23.63 41.94 13.67
C GLY A 850 23.69 41.60 12.18
N ALA A 851 22.96 42.39 11.38
CA ALA A 851 22.51 42.23 9.99
C ALA A 851 21.08 41.66 9.87
N PRO A 852 20.22 42.19 8.96
CA PRO A 852 18.79 41.85 8.93
C PRO A 852 18.46 40.67 8.01
N PRO A 853 17.59 39.73 8.42
CA PRO A 853 16.97 38.77 7.52
C PRO A 853 15.84 39.42 6.69
N SER A 854 15.47 38.77 5.59
CA SER A 854 14.33 39.14 4.74
C SER A 854 12.98 38.90 5.43
N SER A 855 11.97 39.72 5.11
CA SER A 855 10.62 39.61 5.68
C SER A 855 9.93 38.27 5.34
N PRO A 856 9.24 37.62 6.29
CA PRO A 856 8.36 36.49 5.99
C PRO A 856 7.05 36.95 5.33
N SER A 857 6.41 36.04 4.58
CA SER A 857 5.01 36.14 4.14
C SER A 857 4.19 35.03 4.79
N VAL A 858 2.88 35.25 4.94
CA VAL A 858 1.94 34.31 5.57
C VAL A 858 0.84 33.95 4.58
N GLY A 859 0.75 32.66 4.25
CA GLY A 859 -0.32 32.09 3.43
C GLY A 859 -1.41 31.47 4.31
N VAL A 860 -2.67 31.73 3.99
CA VAL A 860 -3.84 31.18 4.67
C VAL A 860 -4.67 30.38 3.67
N LEU A 861 -5.09 29.18 4.07
CA LEU A 861 -5.85 28.25 3.25
C LEU A 861 -7.28 28.13 3.80
N GLY A 862 -8.27 28.50 2.97
CA GLY A 862 -9.68 28.34 3.27
C GLY A 862 -10.28 27.13 2.54
N LEU A 863 -11.15 26.38 3.24
CA LEU A 863 -12.00 25.34 2.64
C LEU A 863 -13.44 25.58 3.11
N MET A 864 -14.39 25.57 2.17
CA MET A 864 -15.81 25.71 2.45
C MET A 864 -16.51 24.35 2.43
N ALA A 865 -17.39 24.10 3.40
CA ALA A 865 -18.30 22.96 3.40
C ALA A 865 -19.61 23.33 2.70
N PRO A 866 -20.19 22.46 1.85
CA PRO A 866 -21.41 22.78 1.10
C PRO A 866 -22.68 22.58 1.93
N PRO A 867 -23.73 23.39 1.71
CA PRO A 867 -25.10 22.96 1.98
C PRO A 867 -25.53 21.91 0.93
N THR A 868 -26.51 21.07 1.26
CA THR A 868 -26.94 19.97 0.40
C THR A 868 -27.68 20.45 -0.86
N GLY A 869 -27.11 20.17 -2.04
CA GLY A 869 -27.72 20.42 -3.35
C GLY A 869 -26.76 20.05 -4.49
N GLU A 870 -27.28 19.84 -5.69
CA GLU A 870 -26.47 19.65 -6.90
C GLU A 870 -25.88 21.00 -7.38
N GLU A 871 -24.79 20.94 -8.14
CA GLU A 871 -24.02 22.07 -8.70
C GLU A 871 -23.39 23.08 -7.71
N LEU A 872 -22.11 22.87 -7.35
CA LEU A 872 -21.09 23.91 -7.53
C LEU A 872 -19.67 23.31 -7.55
N ALA A 873 -18.74 23.98 -8.25
CA ALA A 873 -17.33 23.61 -8.27
C ALA A 873 -16.61 23.99 -6.97
N ARG A 874 -15.60 23.20 -6.56
CA ARG A 874 -14.75 23.50 -5.40
C ARG A 874 -13.83 24.69 -5.71
N GLU A 875 -14.23 25.91 -5.36
CA GLU A 875 -13.34 27.06 -5.47
C GLU A 875 -12.28 27.05 -4.36
N LEU A 876 -11.01 26.96 -4.73
CA LEU A 876 -9.88 27.03 -3.80
C LEU A 876 -9.30 28.45 -3.84
N ALA A 877 -9.55 29.23 -2.78
CA ALA A 877 -9.01 30.58 -2.63
C ALA A 877 -7.81 30.59 -1.68
N ILE A 878 -6.66 31.03 -2.19
CA ILE A 878 -5.46 31.28 -1.39
C ILE A 878 -5.44 32.75 -1.00
N PHE A 879 -5.27 33.02 0.29
CA PHE A 879 -5.19 34.36 0.86
C PHE A 879 -3.75 34.61 1.35
N GLU A 880 -3.08 35.60 0.80
CA GLU A 880 -1.76 36.04 1.26
C GLU A 880 -1.91 37.40 1.97
N VAL A 881 -1.45 37.47 3.22
CA VAL A 881 -1.65 38.64 4.09
C VAL A 881 -0.31 39.34 4.35
N ALA A 882 -0.20 40.58 3.88
CA ALA A 882 1.01 41.38 4.04
C ALA A 882 0.68 42.82 4.46
N LYS A 883 1.22 43.24 5.62
CA LYS A 883 1.14 44.64 6.14
C LYS A 883 -0.28 45.24 6.11
N GLY A 884 -1.28 44.46 6.54
CA GLY A 884 -2.68 44.90 6.59
C GLY A 884 -3.42 44.93 5.25
N THR A 885 -2.81 44.41 4.18
CA THR A 885 -3.47 44.16 2.88
C THR A 885 -3.71 42.66 2.73
N VAL A 886 -4.86 42.28 2.17
CA VAL A 886 -5.19 40.88 1.87
C VAL A 886 -5.23 40.70 0.36
N THR A 887 -4.38 39.83 -0.16
CA THR A 887 -4.33 39.47 -1.58
C THR A 887 -4.99 38.10 -1.79
N THR A 888 -5.85 38.01 -2.79
CA THR A 888 -6.64 36.81 -3.12
C THR A 888 -6.21 36.22 -4.45
N ARG A 889 -6.17 34.88 -4.53
CA ARG A 889 -5.91 34.14 -5.75
C ARG A 889 -6.85 32.94 -5.85
N SER A 890 -7.61 32.84 -6.93
CA SER A 890 -8.52 31.73 -7.24
C SER A 890 -7.91 30.87 -8.34
N THR A 891 -8.16 29.55 -8.30
CA THR A 891 -7.72 28.60 -9.33
C THR A 891 -8.26 28.91 -10.73
N LEU A 892 -9.37 29.65 -10.83
CA LEU A 892 -9.98 30.08 -12.10
C LEU A 892 -9.48 31.44 -12.61
N ARG A 893 -8.74 32.22 -11.80
CA ARG A 893 -8.19 33.54 -12.19
C ARG A 893 -6.81 33.77 -11.54
N PRO A 894 -5.70 33.58 -12.28
CA PRO A 894 -4.35 33.58 -11.71
C PRO A 894 -3.77 34.98 -11.40
N GLU A 895 -4.45 36.07 -11.78
CA GLU A 895 -4.06 37.44 -11.44
C GLU A 895 -4.50 37.79 -10.01
N PRO A 896 -3.58 38.19 -9.10
CA PRO A 896 -3.92 38.43 -7.71
C PRO A 896 -4.70 39.74 -7.52
N GLN A 897 -5.81 39.70 -6.78
CA GLN A 897 -6.60 40.89 -6.44
C GLN A 897 -6.34 41.31 -5.00
N ALA A 898 -5.99 42.58 -4.81
CA ALA A 898 -5.66 43.17 -3.51
C ALA A 898 -6.87 43.91 -2.90
N HIS A 899 -7.23 43.56 -1.68
CA HIS A 899 -8.38 44.09 -0.94
C HIS A 899 -7.93 44.91 0.27
N THR A 900 -8.74 45.91 0.64
CA THR A 900 -8.51 46.78 1.80
C THR A 900 -9.57 46.55 2.86
N ALA A 901 -9.36 47.01 4.10
CA ALA A 901 -10.29 46.73 5.20
C ALA A 901 -11.78 47.08 4.92
N PRO A 902 -12.13 48.19 4.23
CA PRO A 902 -13.53 48.47 3.85
C PRO A 902 -14.10 47.52 2.77
N SER A 903 -13.26 46.82 2.02
CA SER A 903 -13.67 45.85 0.99
C SER A 903 -14.22 44.55 1.62
N MET A 904 -13.76 44.19 2.81
CA MET A 904 -14.05 42.89 3.45
C MET A 904 -15.53 42.72 3.84
N SER A 905 -16.29 43.80 4.05
CA SER A 905 -17.72 43.69 4.35
C SER A 905 -18.55 43.15 3.18
N LEU A 906 -18.10 43.33 1.93
CA LEU A 906 -18.79 42.82 0.74
C LEU A 906 -18.65 41.29 0.59
N LEU A 907 -17.60 40.68 1.14
CA LEU A 907 -17.46 39.22 1.22
C LEU A 907 -18.40 38.61 2.26
N ARG A 908 -18.77 39.37 3.31
CA ARG A 908 -19.65 38.89 4.38
C ARG A 908 -21.06 38.58 3.87
N ASP A 909 -21.55 39.36 2.93
CA ASP A 909 -22.91 39.23 2.37
C ASP A 909 -23.04 38.06 1.36
N HIS A 910 -22.00 37.22 1.20
CA HIS A 910 -21.95 36.07 0.29
C HIS A 910 -21.50 34.75 0.98
N MET A 911 -21.36 34.70 2.31
CA MET A 911 -20.80 33.55 3.03
C MET A 911 -21.66 33.09 4.24
N ASP A 912 -22.87 32.59 3.97
CA ASP A 912 -23.71 31.90 4.96
C ASP A 912 -23.23 30.44 5.16
N GLY A 913 -22.15 30.25 5.92
CA GLY A 913 -21.61 28.92 6.20
C GLY A 913 -20.55 28.88 7.31
N ALA A 914 -20.37 27.70 7.93
CA ALA A 914 -19.35 27.49 8.96
C ALA A 914 -17.96 27.38 8.33
N LEU A 915 -17.14 28.42 8.48
CA LEU A 915 -15.79 28.48 7.92
C LEU A 915 -14.77 27.81 8.85
N VAL A 916 -13.99 26.86 8.30
CA VAL A 916 -12.80 26.31 8.95
C VAL A 916 -11.56 26.94 8.31
N VAL A 917 -10.73 27.59 9.11
CA VAL A 917 -9.53 28.31 8.65
C VAL A 917 -8.28 27.57 9.12
N TYR A 918 -7.45 27.13 8.18
CA TYR A 918 -6.15 26.54 8.46
C TYR A 918 -5.06 27.61 8.35
N VAL A 919 -4.30 27.78 9.42
CA VAL A 919 -3.19 28.74 9.51
C VAL A 919 -1.89 27.97 9.66
N ILE A 920 -0.97 28.19 8.70
CA ILE A 920 0.39 27.63 8.71
C ILE A 920 1.35 28.82 8.85
N ALA A 921 2.01 28.93 10.01
CA ALA A 921 3.05 29.93 10.26
C ALA A 921 4.45 29.32 10.06
N ALA A 922 5.41 30.16 9.63
CA ALA A 922 6.79 29.74 9.39
C ALA A 922 7.69 29.83 10.64
N ASP A 923 7.24 30.48 11.72
CA ASP A 923 7.93 30.57 13.01
C ASP A 923 6.95 30.72 14.19
N ASP A 924 7.44 30.44 15.41
CA ASP A 924 6.66 30.45 16.65
C ASP A 924 6.28 31.86 17.17
N SER A 925 6.78 32.95 16.56
CA SER A 925 6.69 34.29 17.15
C SER A 925 5.46 35.11 16.74
N SER A 926 4.74 34.68 15.70
CA SER A 926 3.69 35.50 15.05
C SER A 926 2.23 35.15 15.42
N TRP A 927 1.99 34.02 16.11
CA TRP A 927 0.66 33.45 16.31
C TRP A 927 -0.38 34.40 16.92
N SER A 928 0.02 35.29 17.84
CA SER A 928 -0.91 36.22 18.50
C SER A 928 -1.45 37.32 17.59
N GLU A 929 -0.67 37.79 16.61
CA GLU A 929 -1.16 38.81 15.65
C GLU A 929 -2.10 38.17 14.63
N VAL A 930 -1.77 36.97 14.13
CA VAL A 930 -2.62 36.25 13.16
C VAL A 930 -3.96 35.88 13.80
N ALA A 931 -3.97 35.37 15.03
CA ALA A 931 -5.21 35.07 15.76
C ALA A 931 -6.07 36.33 15.99
N ALA A 932 -5.46 37.48 16.31
CA ALA A 932 -6.17 38.74 16.49
C ALA A 932 -6.80 39.26 15.18
N VAL A 933 -6.08 39.17 14.06
CA VAL A 933 -6.58 39.60 12.74
C VAL A 933 -7.71 38.69 12.23
N VAL A 934 -7.54 37.36 12.32
CA VAL A 934 -8.57 36.41 11.87
C VAL A 934 -9.81 36.48 12.77
N GLY A 935 -9.64 36.53 14.09
CA GLY A 935 -10.74 36.64 15.04
C GLY A 935 -11.54 37.95 14.92
N ALA A 936 -10.89 39.05 14.56
CA ALA A 936 -11.56 40.32 14.28
C ALA A 936 -12.33 40.32 12.93
N ALA A 937 -11.87 39.55 11.94
CA ALA A 937 -12.50 39.46 10.62
C ALA A 937 -13.65 38.43 10.56
N CYS A 938 -13.53 37.30 11.27
CA CYS A 938 -14.44 36.15 11.20
C CYS A 938 -14.72 35.56 12.58
N PRO A 939 -15.52 36.24 13.45
CA PRO A 939 -15.75 35.85 14.85
C PRO A 939 -16.59 34.57 15.07
N GLN A 940 -16.90 33.83 14.00
CA GLN A 940 -17.58 32.52 14.04
C GLN A 940 -16.79 31.40 13.35
N ALA A 941 -15.56 31.67 12.87
CA ALA A 941 -14.73 30.67 12.22
C ALA A 941 -14.06 29.72 13.23
N ALA A 942 -13.99 28.44 12.89
CA ALA A 942 -13.16 27.47 13.62
C ALA A 942 -11.71 27.58 13.09
N ILE A 943 -10.79 28.04 13.94
CA ILE A 943 -9.37 28.18 13.59
C ILE A 943 -8.63 26.91 14.01
N VAL A 944 -8.05 26.21 13.04
CA VAL A 944 -7.19 25.03 13.29
C VAL A 944 -5.73 25.44 13.07
N LEU A 945 -4.96 25.46 14.15
CA LEU A 945 -3.53 25.77 14.14
C LEU A 945 -2.73 24.47 13.96
N ALA A 946 -1.92 24.41 12.91
CA ALA A 946 -1.04 23.27 12.67
C ALA A 946 0.44 23.72 12.78
N PRO A 947 1.25 23.14 13.69
CA PRO A 947 2.68 23.41 13.72
C PRO A 947 3.36 22.83 12.48
N HIS A 948 4.36 23.53 11.96
CA HIS A 948 5.04 23.12 10.73
C HIS A 948 5.97 21.93 11.00
N ALA A 949 5.56 20.74 10.56
CA ALA A 949 6.43 19.57 10.46
C ALA A 949 6.94 19.41 9.01
N PRO A 950 8.17 18.89 8.79
CA PRO A 950 8.72 18.60 7.46
C PRO A 950 8.15 17.31 6.85
#